data_AF-A0A3Q7PUR2-F1
#
_entry.id   AF-A0A3Q7PUR2-F1
#
_cell.length_a   1.000
_cell.length_b   1.000
_cell.length_c   1.000
_cell.angle_alpha   90.00
_cell.angle_beta   90.00
_cell.angle_gamma   90.00
#
_symmetry.space_group_name_H-M   'P 1'
#
loop_
_entity.id
_entity.type
_entity.pdbx_description
1 polymer ?
#
loop_
_entity_poly.entity_id
_entity_poly.type
_entity_poly.pdbx_seq_one_letter_code
_entity_poly.pdbx_strand_id
1 'polypeptide(L)'
;MRVAVAGCCHGELDKIYETLALAERRGPGPIDLLLCCGDFQAVRNEADLRCMAVPPKYRHMQTFYRYYSGEKKAPVLTIFIGGNHEASNHLQELPYGGWVAPNIYYLGLAGVVKYRGVRIGGISGIFKSHDYRKGHFECPPYNPATIRSIYHVRNIEVYKLKQLKQPMDIFLSHDWPRKIYHYGNKQQLLKTKSFFRQEVENNTLGSPAASELLEHLKPTYWFSAHLHVKFAALMQHQAKDKGQTAKATKFLALDKCLPHRDFLQVIEIEHDPSAPEYLEYDIEWLTVLRATDDLINVTERLWNMPENNGLHTRWDYSATEEAMNKVLEILNHDLKVPCNFSITAACYDPSRPQTQMQLVHRINPQTTEFCAQLGITDMNVRLQKAKEEHHLCGEFEEQDDMESNDSGEDRSEYNTDTSALSSINPDEIMLDEEEEDEDSIKYSIYILRHGGRIPGSTCLAAAQDKPCTLLLTRNLGSFLSLFLYVIQQDIRTTLLRLPVGPRELRLGTSRGPLCPSNFLVPRRCIRYRNLRIFWGRQEERNSSKSPGIVGAGQERDGDMLKELQHSLLVILLLVCVFFYQLNVKSRCLFSCLPPQKSQQDLETLLGHGRGIVFIETSERMEPTPLVSCAVESAAKIYPGQPVAFFMKGLYDTTRLPSNATYPGFSLLSAIDNVFFFPLDMKRLFEDTPLLSWYTRINASVESNWLHVSSDASRLAIIWKYGGIYMDTDVISIRPIREENFLAAQSSRYSSNGVFGFLPHHPFLWECMENFVEHYNSEIWGNQGPGLMTRMLRLWCKLGDFQEVSDLRCLNLSFLHPQRFYPISYPEWRRYYEVWDRDLSFNDSYALHLWNYMNKEGRTVVRGSNTLVENLCRKHCPRTYRDLIQGPEASGTGTLGPGNK
;
A
#
# COMPACT_ATOMS: atom_id res chain seq x y z
N MET A 1 28.33 6.31 -39.46
CA MET A 1 27.43 7.28 -38.77
C MET A 1 27.69 7.27 -37.26
N ARG A 2 27.43 8.39 -36.59
CA ARG A 2 27.45 8.53 -35.13
C ARG A 2 26.05 8.37 -34.58
N VAL A 3 25.85 7.33 -33.77
CA VAL A 3 24.55 6.98 -33.19
C VAL A 3 24.62 7.22 -31.68
N ALA A 4 23.68 8.00 -31.16
CA ALA A 4 23.44 8.07 -29.73
C ALA A 4 22.45 6.97 -29.34
N VAL A 5 22.74 6.26 -28.25
CA VAL A 5 21.83 5.31 -27.61
C VAL A 5 21.46 5.87 -26.25
N ALA A 6 20.18 5.85 -25.92
CA ALA A 6 19.63 6.25 -24.63
C ALA A 6 18.89 5.08 -23.95
N GLY A 7 19.02 4.98 -22.63
CA GLY A 7 18.30 4.03 -21.79
C GLY A 7 16.84 4.44 -21.57
N CYS A 8 16.37 4.42 -20.32
CA CYS A 8 15.01 4.84 -19.97
C CYS A 8 14.91 6.38 -20.05
N CYS A 9 14.02 6.90 -20.89
CA CYS A 9 13.95 8.33 -21.15
C CYS A 9 13.07 9.09 -20.15
N HIS A 10 12.03 8.44 -19.60
CA HIS A 10 11.02 9.00 -18.69
C HIS A 10 10.46 10.37 -19.11
N GLY A 11 10.26 10.59 -20.42
CA GLY A 11 9.74 11.84 -20.99
C GLY A 11 10.71 13.02 -20.96
N GLU A 12 11.96 12.84 -20.50
CA GLU A 12 13.00 13.87 -20.36
C GLU A 12 13.70 14.21 -21.69
N LEU A 13 12.89 14.27 -22.76
CA LEU A 13 13.35 14.40 -24.13
C LEU A 13 14.13 15.71 -24.39
N ASP A 14 13.73 16.80 -23.72
CA ASP A 14 14.49 18.06 -23.71
C ASP A 14 15.92 17.86 -23.18
N LYS A 15 16.10 17.19 -22.03
CA LYS A 15 17.42 16.92 -21.41
C LYS A 15 18.28 16.01 -22.30
N ILE A 16 17.67 15.03 -22.96
CA ILE A 16 18.36 14.14 -23.90
C ILE A 16 18.92 14.95 -25.07
N TYR A 17 18.11 15.77 -25.74
CA TYR A 17 18.58 16.58 -26.88
C TYR A 17 19.58 17.68 -26.48
N GLU A 18 19.44 18.29 -25.30
CA GLU A 18 20.44 19.21 -24.75
C GLU A 18 21.79 18.51 -24.50
N THR A 19 21.75 17.27 -24.02
CA THR A 19 22.92 16.41 -23.83
C THR A 19 23.55 16.02 -25.17
N LEU A 20 22.76 15.72 -26.20
CA LEU A 20 23.26 15.49 -27.57
C LEU A 20 23.99 16.73 -28.10
N ALA A 21 23.38 17.92 -28.01
CA ALA A 21 24.00 19.16 -28.46
C ALA A 21 25.30 19.48 -27.69
N LEU A 22 25.42 19.06 -26.43
CA LEU A 22 26.68 19.14 -25.67
C LEU A 22 27.72 18.12 -26.17
N ALA A 23 27.30 16.89 -26.48
CA ALA A 23 28.15 15.83 -27.02
C ALA A 23 28.63 16.11 -28.46
N GLU A 24 27.86 16.86 -29.25
CA GLU A 24 28.28 17.38 -30.56
C GLU A 24 29.34 18.47 -30.39
N ARG A 25 29.10 19.47 -29.54
CA ARG A 25 30.06 20.56 -29.25
C ARG A 25 31.41 20.06 -28.68
N ARG A 26 31.43 18.91 -28.02
CA ARG A 26 32.63 18.29 -27.43
C ARG A 26 33.22 17.15 -28.27
N GLY A 27 32.47 16.65 -29.25
CA GLY A 27 32.81 15.45 -30.02
C GLY A 27 33.31 15.74 -31.43
N PRO A 28 33.57 14.69 -32.23
CA PRO A 28 34.12 14.83 -33.59
C PRO A 28 33.13 15.34 -34.66
N GLY A 29 31.90 15.75 -34.32
CA GLY A 29 30.91 16.21 -35.29
C GLY A 29 29.45 16.15 -34.83
N PRO A 30 28.48 16.16 -35.75
CA PRO A 30 27.06 15.97 -35.46
C PRO A 30 26.73 14.51 -35.11
N ILE A 31 25.54 14.28 -34.54
CA ILE A 31 24.97 12.96 -34.28
C ILE A 31 23.88 12.70 -35.33
N ASP A 32 23.96 11.56 -36.00
CA ASP A 32 23.11 11.23 -37.14
C ASP A 32 21.76 10.62 -36.72
N LEU A 33 21.76 9.89 -35.61
CA LEU A 33 20.63 9.08 -35.16
C LEU A 33 20.61 8.98 -33.62
N LEU A 34 19.43 9.07 -33.02
CA LEU A 34 19.16 8.73 -31.63
C LEU A 34 18.29 7.45 -31.57
N LEU A 35 18.74 6.46 -30.80
CA LEU A 35 18.01 5.24 -30.49
C LEU A 35 17.62 5.25 -29.00
N CYS A 36 16.32 5.13 -28.70
CA CYS A 36 15.83 5.06 -27.32
C CYS A 36 15.27 3.67 -27.01
N CYS A 37 15.77 3.05 -25.94
CA CYS A 37 15.46 1.67 -25.57
C CYS A 37 14.18 1.51 -24.71
N GLY A 38 13.25 2.47 -24.74
CA GLY A 38 11.97 2.40 -24.02
C GLY A 38 11.85 3.33 -22.81
N ASP A 39 10.71 3.22 -22.13
CA ASP A 39 10.19 4.23 -21.20
C ASP A 39 10.30 5.63 -21.81
N PHE A 40 9.85 5.77 -23.06
CA PHE A 40 9.94 7.00 -23.84
C PHE A 40 8.94 8.05 -23.36
N GLN A 41 7.75 7.61 -22.91
CA GLN A 41 6.64 8.45 -22.46
C GLN A 41 6.14 9.42 -23.55
N ALA A 42 5.64 8.86 -24.66
CA ALA A 42 5.00 9.60 -25.76
C ALA A 42 3.62 10.23 -25.39
N VAL A 43 3.52 10.93 -24.26
CA VAL A 43 2.27 11.47 -23.69
C VAL A 43 1.86 12.77 -24.39
N ARG A 44 0.70 12.78 -25.07
CA ARG A 44 0.18 13.98 -25.77
C ARG A 44 -0.67 14.89 -24.87
N ASN A 45 -1.36 14.32 -23.89
CA ASN A 45 -2.33 14.97 -23.00
C ASN A 45 -2.66 14.12 -21.75
N GLU A 46 -3.55 14.62 -20.89
CA GLU A 46 -3.96 14.00 -19.62
C GLU A 46 -4.81 12.73 -19.77
N ALA A 47 -5.35 12.44 -20.96
CA ALA A 47 -5.95 11.14 -21.24
C ALA A 47 -4.86 10.07 -21.40
N ASP A 48 -3.85 10.33 -22.24
CA ASP A 48 -2.69 9.45 -22.39
C ASP A 48 -1.95 9.23 -21.06
N LEU A 49 -1.78 10.30 -20.27
CA LEU A 49 -1.14 10.24 -18.96
C LEU A 49 -1.89 9.29 -17.99
N ARG A 50 -3.21 9.18 -18.12
CA ARG A 50 -4.03 8.23 -17.33
C ARG A 50 -3.97 6.79 -17.83
N CYS A 51 -3.57 6.59 -19.09
CA CYS A 51 -3.31 5.29 -19.71
C CYS A 51 -1.89 4.73 -19.41
N MET A 52 -1.08 5.42 -18.60
CA MET A 52 0.19 4.91 -18.11
C MET A 52 0.03 3.98 -16.89
N ALA A 53 0.74 2.85 -16.85
CA ALA A 53 0.86 2.00 -15.66
C ALA A 53 1.85 2.54 -14.60
N VAL A 54 1.82 3.85 -14.38
CA VAL A 54 2.61 4.57 -13.37
C VAL A 54 1.67 4.93 -12.20
N PRO A 55 2.09 4.85 -10.92
CA PRO A 55 1.31 5.38 -9.79
C PRO A 55 0.92 6.86 -9.99
N PRO A 56 -0.33 7.30 -9.72
CA PRO A 56 -0.81 8.64 -10.09
C PRO A 56 0.04 9.83 -9.67
N LYS A 57 0.80 9.71 -8.58
CA LYS A 57 1.70 10.75 -8.03
C LYS A 57 2.97 11.00 -8.86
N TYR A 58 3.49 9.98 -9.57
CA TYR A 58 4.66 10.08 -10.45
C TYR A 58 4.29 10.37 -11.92
N ARG A 59 3.00 10.57 -12.20
CA ARG A 59 2.50 10.86 -13.55
C ARG A 59 2.76 12.32 -13.90
N HIS A 60 3.91 12.57 -14.51
CA HIS A 60 4.28 13.89 -15.02
C HIS A 60 4.12 13.97 -16.54
N MET A 61 3.60 15.10 -17.04
CA MET A 61 3.41 15.33 -18.49
C MET A 61 4.73 15.46 -19.25
N GLN A 62 5.80 15.83 -18.54
CA GLN A 62 7.15 16.04 -19.08
C GLN A 62 7.15 16.93 -20.33
N THR A 63 7.82 16.55 -21.42
CA THR A 63 8.10 17.46 -22.55
C THR A 63 7.60 16.99 -23.92
N PHE A 64 7.18 15.72 -24.06
CA PHE A 64 6.81 15.15 -25.37
C PHE A 64 5.67 15.89 -26.08
N TYR A 65 4.65 16.36 -25.36
CA TYR A 65 3.50 17.08 -25.93
C TYR A 65 3.91 18.30 -26.78
N ARG A 66 5.07 18.91 -26.51
CA ARG A 66 5.64 20.05 -27.24
C ARG A 66 6.15 19.66 -28.63
N TYR A 67 6.65 18.43 -28.76
CA TYR A 67 7.07 17.84 -30.03
C TYR A 67 5.87 17.37 -30.84
N TYR A 68 4.86 16.81 -30.17
CA TYR A 68 3.59 16.41 -30.76
C TYR A 68 2.80 17.60 -31.35
N SER A 69 2.74 18.72 -30.61
CA SER A 69 2.05 19.95 -31.04
C SER A 69 2.80 20.77 -32.09
N GLY A 70 4.08 20.46 -32.33
CA GLY A 70 4.96 21.22 -33.21
C GLY A 70 5.56 22.50 -32.60
N GLU A 71 5.37 22.75 -31.30
CA GLU A 71 6.08 23.81 -30.56
C GLU A 71 7.61 23.58 -30.60
N LYS A 72 8.02 22.31 -30.57
CA LYS A 72 9.39 21.84 -30.74
C LYS A 72 9.48 20.83 -31.88
N LYS A 73 10.69 20.69 -32.44
CA LYS A 73 11.04 19.66 -33.43
C LYS A 73 12.26 18.90 -32.93
N ALA A 74 12.27 17.58 -33.09
CA ALA A 74 13.44 16.76 -32.74
C ALA A 74 14.64 17.12 -33.65
N PRO A 75 15.80 17.51 -33.08
CA PRO A 75 16.95 17.98 -33.86
C PRO A 75 17.66 16.87 -34.64
N VAL A 76 17.53 15.62 -34.18
CA VAL A 76 18.09 14.41 -34.80
C VAL A 76 16.97 13.39 -35.00
N LEU A 77 17.08 12.55 -36.05
CA LEU A 77 16.15 11.43 -36.23
C LEU A 77 16.17 10.56 -34.97
N THR A 78 15.00 10.37 -34.38
CA THR A 78 14.85 9.62 -33.13
C THR A 78 13.99 8.39 -33.38
N ILE A 79 14.55 7.21 -33.19
CA ILE A 79 13.83 5.92 -33.29
C ILE A 79 13.72 5.34 -31.88
N PHE A 80 12.54 4.83 -31.51
CA PHE A 80 12.32 4.22 -30.20
C PHE A 80 11.42 2.98 -30.24
N ILE A 81 11.59 2.14 -29.22
CA ILE A 81 10.66 1.08 -28.81
C ILE A 81 9.94 1.51 -27.52
N GLY A 82 8.82 0.87 -27.19
CA GLY A 82 8.12 1.10 -25.92
C GLY A 82 8.76 0.33 -24.75
N GLY A 83 8.70 0.90 -23.54
CA GLY A 83 8.96 0.21 -22.28
C GLY A 83 7.68 -0.18 -21.53
N ASN A 84 7.72 -0.16 -20.19
CA ASN A 84 6.57 -0.42 -19.31
C ASN A 84 5.92 0.88 -18.77
N HIS A 85 6.62 2.01 -18.82
CA HIS A 85 6.07 3.33 -18.52
C HIS A 85 5.81 4.11 -19.80
N GLU A 86 4.72 3.77 -20.48
CA GLU A 86 4.35 4.39 -21.76
C GLU A 86 2.93 4.95 -21.76
N ALA A 87 2.69 5.89 -22.67
CA ALA A 87 1.33 6.24 -23.11
C ALA A 87 0.76 5.09 -23.94
N SER A 88 0.39 3.98 -23.29
CA SER A 88 0.07 2.71 -23.97
C SER A 88 -1.04 2.82 -25.01
N ASN A 89 -2.01 3.72 -24.81
CA ASN A 89 -3.04 4.02 -25.80
C ASN A 89 -2.50 4.71 -27.07
N HIS A 90 -1.51 5.61 -26.93
CA HIS A 90 -0.88 6.27 -28.07
C HIS A 90 0.10 5.35 -28.81
N LEU A 91 0.77 4.43 -28.11
CA LEU A 91 1.60 3.42 -28.79
C LEU A 91 0.75 2.31 -29.43
N GLN A 92 -0.39 1.97 -28.82
CA GLN A 92 -1.38 1.03 -29.40
C GLN A 92 -1.96 1.54 -30.72
N GLU A 93 -2.11 2.85 -30.91
CA GLU A 93 -2.51 3.48 -32.18
C GLU A 93 -1.58 3.10 -33.37
N LEU A 94 -0.34 2.67 -33.11
CA LEU A 94 0.72 2.44 -34.12
C LEU A 94 1.39 1.05 -33.96
N PRO A 95 0.66 -0.08 -34.09
CA PRO A 95 1.18 -1.41 -33.76
C PRO A 95 2.30 -1.88 -34.72
N TYR A 96 2.31 -1.39 -35.97
CA TYR A 96 3.34 -1.65 -36.97
C TYR A 96 4.42 -0.55 -37.07
N GLY A 97 4.40 0.40 -36.13
CA GLY A 97 5.24 1.58 -36.13
C GLY A 97 4.64 2.78 -36.86
N GLY A 98 5.30 3.93 -36.73
CA GLY A 98 4.85 5.19 -37.33
C GLY A 98 5.45 6.42 -36.64
N TRP A 99 5.16 7.61 -37.18
CA TRP A 99 5.61 8.86 -36.58
C TRP A 99 4.69 9.25 -35.42
N VAL A 100 5.28 9.44 -34.24
CA VAL A 100 4.57 9.99 -33.07
C VAL A 100 4.74 11.51 -32.97
N ALA A 101 5.74 12.07 -33.64
CA ALA A 101 5.97 13.49 -33.85
C ALA A 101 6.91 13.66 -35.06
N PRO A 102 7.06 14.87 -35.64
CA PRO A 102 8.00 15.09 -36.73
C PRO A 102 9.43 14.74 -36.32
N ASN A 103 10.07 13.83 -37.08
CA ASN A 103 11.42 13.31 -36.83
C ASN A 103 11.55 12.37 -35.59
N ILE A 104 10.43 11.88 -35.04
CA ILE A 104 10.38 10.87 -33.97
C ILE A 104 9.52 9.68 -34.42
N TYR A 105 10.15 8.52 -34.59
CA TYR A 105 9.55 7.29 -35.13
C TYR A 105 9.48 6.18 -34.08
N TYR A 106 8.29 5.62 -33.88
CA TYR A 106 8.06 4.44 -33.06
C TYR A 106 8.20 3.18 -33.95
N LEU A 107 8.94 2.16 -33.50
CA LEU A 107 9.10 0.90 -34.25
C LEU A 107 7.85 0.00 -34.23
N GLY A 108 6.85 0.27 -33.39
CA GLY A 108 5.69 -0.61 -33.21
C GLY A 108 5.89 -1.63 -32.10
N LEU A 109 4.95 -2.59 -31.99
CA LEU A 109 5.04 -3.72 -31.05
C LEU A 109 6.30 -4.54 -31.31
N ALA A 110 6.60 -4.76 -32.58
CA ALA A 110 7.91 -5.08 -33.11
C ALA A 110 8.05 -4.46 -34.51
N GLY A 111 9.27 -4.19 -34.95
CA GLY A 111 9.51 -3.60 -36.26
C GLY A 111 10.95 -3.73 -36.73
N VAL A 112 11.15 -3.61 -38.05
CA VAL A 112 12.47 -3.49 -38.68
C VAL A 112 12.43 -2.40 -39.74
N VAL A 113 13.43 -1.52 -39.70
CA VAL A 113 13.63 -0.39 -40.61
C VAL A 113 15.10 -0.30 -41.03
N LYS A 114 15.39 0.50 -42.06
CA LYS A 114 16.75 0.81 -42.51
C LYS A 114 17.00 2.31 -42.47
N TYR A 115 18.22 2.70 -42.10
CA TYR A 115 18.69 4.08 -42.14
C TYR A 115 20.16 4.11 -42.56
N ARG A 116 20.49 4.83 -43.64
CA ARG A 116 21.84 4.82 -44.26
C ARG A 116 22.43 3.41 -44.44
N GLY A 117 21.59 2.48 -44.91
CA GLY A 117 21.93 1.07 -45.14
C GLY A 117 21.98 0.18 -43.89
N VAL A 118 21.99 0.75 -42.68
CA VAL A 118 22.03 -0.01 -41.42
C VAL A 118 20.63 -0.51 -41.08
N ARG A 119 20.50 -1.81 -40.79
CA ARG A 119 19.24 -2.47 -40.46
C ARG A 119 18.99 -2.48 -38.96
N ILE A 120 17.87 -1.90 -38.55
CA ILE A 120 17.51 -1.64 -37.15
C ILE A 120 16.20 -2.35 -36.84
N GLY A 121 16.30 -3.40 -36.03
CA GLY A 121 15.15 -4.12 -35.49
C GLY A 121 14.83 -3.71 -34.05
N GLY A 122 13.61 -3.96 -33.60
CA GLY A 122 13.25 -3.80 -32.19
C GLY A 122 12.00 -4.55 -31.79
N ILE A 123 11.88 -4.81 -30.49
CA ILE A 123 10.68 -5.33 -29.84
C ILE A 123 10.35 -4.45 -28.63
N SER A 124 9.09 -4.03 -28.54
CA SER A 124 8.60 -3.14 -27.48
C SER A 124 8.02 -3.93 -26.30
N GLY A 125 8.11 -3.33 -25.11
CA GLY A 125 7.51 -3.86 -23.90
C GLY A 125 8.45 -4.73 -23.05
N ILE A 126 7.88 -5.42 -22.06
CA ILE A 126 8.59 -6.34 -21.17
C ILE A 126 7.97 -7.74 -21.17
N PHE A 127 8.76 -8.77 -20.87
CA PHE A 127 8.27 -10.14 -20.82
C PHE A 127 7.51 -10.45 -19.51
N LYS A 128 6.28 -10.94 -19.63
CA LYS A 128 5.54 -11.63 -18.55
C LYS A 128 4.92 -12.92 -19.08
N SER A 129 5.18 -14.03 -18.40
CA SER A 129 4.85 -15.38 -18.87
C SER A 129 3.35 -15.65 -19.04
N HIS A 130 2.51 -15.05 -18.20
CA HIS A 130 1.06 -15.26 -18.20
C HIS A 130 0.34 -14.57 -19.38
N ASP A 131 0.90 -13.48 -19.91
CA ASP A 131 0.33 -12.79 -21.08
C ASP A 131 1.02 -13.18 -22.40
N TYR A 132 2.22 -13.75 -22.36
CA TYR A 132 3.04 -14.06 -23.55
C TYR A 132 2.32 -14.86 -24.65
N ARG A 133 1.31 -15.66 -24.31
CA ARG A 133 0.53 -16.49 -25.27
C ARG A 133 -0.86 -15.94 -25.60
N LYS A 134 -1.21 -14.74 -25.12
CA LYS A 134 -2.50 -14.07 -25.43
C LYS A 134 -2.40 -13.28 -26.73
N GLY A 135 -3.56 -12.89 -27.28
CA GLY A 135 -3.63 -11.82 -28.27
C GLY A 135 -3.42 -10.43 -27.68
N HIS A 136 -3.61 -9.40 -28.51
CA HIS A 136 -3.71 -7.99 -28.12
C HIS A 136 -5.19 -7.59 -28.08
N PHE A 137 -5.79 -7.62 -26.89
CA PHE A 137 -7.23 -7.49 -26.65
C PHE A 137 -7.59 -6.26 -25.79
N GLU A 138 -6.59 -5.62 -25.22
CA GLU A 138 -6.69 -4.48 -24.33
C GLU A 138 -7.09 -3.24 -25.10
N CYS A 139 -8.03 -2.44 -24.60
CA CYS A 139 -8.37 -1.16 -25.22
C CYS A 139 -8.90 -0.17 -24.18
N PRO A 140 -8.77 1.15 -24.41
CA PRO A 140 -9.33 2.16 -23.51
C PRO A 140 -10.87 2.03 -23.36
N PRO A 141 -11.43 2.33 -22.16
CA PRO A 141 -10.74 2.57 -20.91
C PRO A 141 -10.14 1.29 -20.32
N TYR A 142 -8.85 1.30 -20.00
CA TYR A 142 -8.18 0.15 -19.39
C TYR A 142 -8.57 -0.03 -17.91
N ASN A 143 -8.64 -1.28 -17.47
CA ASN A 143 -8.65 -1.67 -16.06
C ASN A 143 -7.19 -1.89 -15.55
N PRO A 144 -6.97 -2.09 -14.24
CA PRO A 144 -5.61 -2.26 -13.69
C PRO A 144 -4.81 -3.47 -14.21
N ALA A 145 -5.44 -4.47 -14.82
CA ALA A 145 -4.73 -5.59 -15.45
C ALA A 145 -4.36 -5.24 -16.90
N THR A 146 -5.34 -4.82 -17.70
CA THR A 146 -5.18 -4.46 -19.12
C THR A 146 -4.26 -3.26 -19.37
N ILE A 147 -4.15 -2.32 -18.42
CA ILE A 147 -3.16 -1.23 -18.50
C ILE A 147 -1.71 -1.72 -18.36
N ARG A 148 -1.51 -2.93 -17.82
CA ARG A 148 -0.21 -3.60 -17.71
C ARG A 148 0.03 -4.54 -18.89
N SER A 149 -0.93 -5.43 -19.15
CA SER A 149 -0.80 -6.45 -20.20
C SER A 149 -0.62 -5.87 -21.61
N ILE A 150 -1.11 -4.66 -21.89
CA ILE A 150 -0.91 -3.95 -23.18
C ILE A 150 0.57 -3.73 -23.55
N TYR A 151 1.49 -3.62 -22.59
CA TYR A 151 2.95 -3.51 -22.87
C TYR A 151 3.71 -4.82 -22.61
N HIS A 152 3.02 -5.93 -22.34
CA HIS A 152 3.70 -7.22 -22.22
C HIS A 152 4.00 -7.81 -23.61
N VAL A 153 5.24 -8.26 -23.82
CA VAL A 153 5.67 -8.93 -25.07
C VAL A 153 4.78 -10.14 -25.36
N ARG A 154 4.35 -10.32 -26.61
CA ARG A 154 3.61 -11.50 -27.08
C ARG A 154 4.46 -12.42 -27.95
N ASN A 155 4.07 -13.69 -28.01
CA ASN A 155 4.70 -14.72 -28.81
C ASN A 155 4.60 -14.47 -30.33
N ILE A 156 3.57 -13.77 -30.80
CA ILE A 156 3.39 -13.43 -32.22
C ILE A 156 4.47 -12.46 -32.73
N GLU A 157 4.85 -11.44 -31.95
CA GLU A 157 5.95 -10.52 -32.31
C GLU A 157 7.30 -11.24 -32.36
N VAL A 158 7.60 -12.07 -31.35
CA VAL A 158 8.80 -12.92 -31.31
C VAL A 158 8.83 -13.90 -32.50
N TYR A 159 7.68 -14.50 -32.83
CA TYR A 159 7.56 -15.44 -33.93
C TYR A 159 7.82 -14.79 -35.29
N LYS A 160 7.24 -13.60 -35.55
CA LYS A 160 7.51 -12.80 -36.76
C LYS A 160 9.01 -12.50 -36.87
N LEU A 161 9.63 -12.00 -35.81
CA LEU A 161 11.06 -11.68 -35.81
C LEU A 161 11.95 -12.92 -36.05
N LYS A 162 11.54 -14.11 -35.59
CA LYS A 162 12.20 -15.40 -35.89
C LYS A 162 12.01 -15.91 -37.33
N GLN A 163 11.26 -15.21 -38.18
CA GLN A 163 11.17 -15.54 -39.61
C GLN A 163 12.24 -14.82 -40.45
N LEU A 164 12.98 -13.87 -39.88
CA LEU A 164 13.99 -13.09 -40.57
C LEU A 164 15.26 -13.92 -40.82
N LYS A 165 15.76 -13.87 -42.06
CA LYS A 165 16.95 -14.60 -42.53
C LYS A 165 18.10 -13.67 -42.90
N GLN A 166 17.80 -12.43 -43.33
CA GLN A 166 18.83 -11.41 -43.58
C GLN A 166 19.52 -11.02 -42.26
N PRO A 167 20.81 -10.62 -42.28
CA PRO A 167 21.50 -10.17 -41.07
C PRO A 167 20.82 -8.95 -40.44
N MET A 168 21.10 -8.72 -39.15
CA MET A 168 20.61 -7.58 -38.38
C MET A 168 21.81 -6.82 -37.82
N ASP A 169 21.85 -5.50 -37.96
CA ASP A 169 22.98 -4.70 -37.47
C ASP A 169 22.75 -4.25 -36.03
N ILE A 170 21.56 -3.73 -35.76
CA ILE A 170 21.14 -3.21 -34.46
C ILE A 170 19.82 -3.87 -34.06
N PHE A 171 19.72 -4.32 -32.82
CA PHE A 171 18.45 -4.74 -32.23
C PHE A 171 18.17 -4.05 -30.89
N LEU A 172 16.92 -3.64 -30.68
CA LEU A 172 16.45 -2.97 -29.46
C LEU A 172 15.48 -3.87 -28.68
N SER A 173 15.65 -3.97 -27.36
CA SER A 173 14.62 -4.49 -26.44
C SER A 173 14.64 -3.69 -25.14
N HIS A 174 13.49 -3.44 -24.50
CA HIS A 174 13.49 -2.68 -23.25
C HIS A 174 14.12 -3.49 -22.12
N ASP A 175 13.57 -4.69 -21.90
CA ASP A 175 14.16 -5.68 -21.02
C ASP A 175 15.46 -6.28 -21.59
N TRP A 176 16.33 -6.77 -20.71
CA TRP A 176 17.59 -7.40 -21.12
C TRP A 176 17.34 -8.83 -21.58
N PRO A 177 18.05 -9.34 -22.60
CA PRO A 177 18.14 -10.76 -22.88
C PRO A 177 18.58 -11.53 -21.63
N ARG A 178 17.78 -12.52 -21.20
CA ARG A 178 18.13 -13.36 -20.05
C ARG A 178 19.51 -14.00 -20.25
N LYS A 179 20.28 -14.17 -19.17
CA LYS A 179 21.69 -14.62 -19.15
C LYS A 179 22.73 -13.66 -19.73
N ILE A 180 22.39 -12.52 -20.34
CA ILE A 180 23.41 -11.63 -20.95
C ILE A 180 24.48 -11.16 -19.95
N TYR A 181 24.11 -11.07 -18.67
CA TYR A 181 25.02 -10.76 -17.56
C TYR A 181 26.18 -11.74 -17.39
N HIS A 182 26.12 -12.95 -17.96
CA HIS A 182 27.26 -13.88 -17.98
C HIS A 182 28.38 -13.47 -18.96
N TYR A 183 28.10 -12.59 -19.92
CA TYR A 183 29.03 -12.17 -20.98
C TYR A 183 29.66 -10.78 -20.73
N GLY A 184 29.46 -10.23 -19.53
CA GLY A 184 30.05 -8.97 -19.07
C GLY A 184 30.53 -9.08 -17.61
N ASN A 185 30.79 -7.94 -16.96
CA ASN A 185 31.31 -7.95 -15.58
C ASN A 185 30.19 -8.20 -14.54
N LYS A 186 29.76 -9.47 -14.42
CA LYS A 186 28.77 -9.93 -13.44
C LYS A 186 29.11 -9.52 -11.99
N GLN A 187 30.39 -9.49 -11.63
CA GLN A 187 30.81 -9.10 -10.28
C GLN A 187 30.55 -7.62 -10.00
N GLN A 188 30.87 -6.74 -10.95
CA GLN A 188 30.57 -5.31 -10.82
C GLN A 188 29.07 -5.06 -10.85
N LEU A 189 28.29 -5.74 -11.71
CA LEU A 189 26.83 -5.64 -11.73
C LEU A 189 26.23 -5.98 -10.36
N LEU A 190 26.63 -7.11 -9.77
CA LEU A 190 26.16 -7.55 -8.44
C LEU A 190 26.76 -6.77 -7.27
N LYS A 191 27.77 -5.93 -7.51
CA LYS A 191 28.25 -4.94 -6.54
C LYS A 191 27.40 -3.66 -6.61
N THR A 192 27.09 -3.18 -7.82
CA THR A 192 26.29 -1.97 -8.05
C THR A 192 24.81 -2.17 -7.72
N LYS A 193 24.23 -3.33 -8.05
CA LYS A 193 22.81 -3.66 -7.84
C LYS A 193 22.72 -5.03 -7.15
N SER A 194 22.93 -5.03 -5.83
CA SER A 194 23.16 -6.25 -5.04
C SER A 194 21.96 -7.21 -4.97
N PHE A 195 20.73 -6.67 -5.02
CA PHE A 195 19.47 -7.42 -5.02
C PHE A 195 19.28 -8.29 -6.27
N PHE A 196 19.88 -7.95 -7.42
CA PHE A 196 19.88 -8.81 -8.62
C PHE A 196 20.54 -10.18 -8.37
N ARG A 197 21.30 -10.36 -7.28
CA ARG A 197 22.01 -11.61 -6.98
C ARG A 197 21.10 -12.83 -7.04
N GLN A 198 19.93 -12.78 -6.42
CA GLN A 198 19.01 -13.91 -6.37
C GLN A 198 18.49 -14.28 -7.77
N GLU A 199 18.11 -13.30 -8.59
CA GLU A 199 17.65 -13.54 -9.96
C GLU A 199 18.78 -14.01 -10.90
N VAL A 200 20.00 -13.56 -10.65
CA VAL A 200 21.22 -13.92 -11.39
C VAL A 200 21.76 -15.31 -10.99
N GLU A 201 21.45 -15.78 -9.77
CA GLU A 201 21.71 -17.13 -9.27
C GLU A 201 20.61 -18.11 -9.72
N ASN A 202 19.34 -17.70 -9.67
CA ASN A 202 18.18 -18.50 -10.12
C ASN A 202 17.98 -18.49 -11.65
N ASN A 203 18.77 -17.72 -12.40
CA ASN A 203 18.66 -17.58 -13.86
C ASN A 203 17.27 -17.07 -14.32
N THR A 204 16.75 -16.06 -13.61
CA THR A 204 15.49 -15.37 -13.91
C THR A 204 15.67 -13.92 -14.35
N LEU A 205 16.82 -13.28 -14.12
CA LEU A 205 17.02 -11.88 -14.50
C LEU A 205 16.97 -11.70 -16.03
N GLY A 206 16.02 -10.89 -16.50
CA GLY A 206 15.82 -10.58 -17.91
C GLY A 206 14.92 -11.56 -18.67
N SER A 207 14.68 -11.23 -19.92
CA SER A 207 13.62 -11.78 -20.77
C SER A 207 14.04 -13.06 -21.51
N PRO A 208 13.26 -14.16 -21.35
CA PRO A 208 13.40 -15.36 -22.17
C PRO A 208 13.17 -15.09 -23.66
N ALA A 209 12.21 -14.23 -24.00
CA ALA A 209 11.89 -13.87 -25.38
C ALA A 209 13.04 -13.11 -26.05
N ALA A 210 13.61 -12.12 -25.35
CA ALA A 210 14.78 -11.39 -25.85
C ALA A 210 16.03 -12.30 -25.96
N SER A 211 16.20 -13.27 -25.05
CA SER A 211 17.26 -14.30 -25.16
C SER A 211 17.11 -15.16 -26.42
N GLU A 212 15.89 -15.60 -26.73
CA GLU A 212 15.60 -16.39 -27.93
C GLU A 212 15.88 -15.60 -29.22
N LEU A 213 15.48 -14.33 -29.26
CA LEU A 213 15.75 -13.43 -30.38
C LEU A 213 17.25 -13.12 -30.54
N LEU A 214 17.98 -12.92 -29.44
CA LEU A 214 19.43 -12.70 -29.46
C LEU A 214 20.20 -13.91 -30.03
N GLU A 215 19.84 -15.13 -29.61
CA GLU A 215 20.42 -16.37 -30.12
C GLU A 215 20.05 -16.66 -31.59
N HIS A 216 18.88 -16.21 -32.03
CA HIS A 216 18.38 -16.41 -33.40
C HIS A 216 18.95 -15.38 -34.39
N LEU A 217 18.71 -14.08 -34.15
CA LEU A 217 19.06 -12.97 -35.05
C LEU A 217 20.57 -12.67 -35.05
N LYS A 218 21.24 -12.88 -33.92
CA LYS A 218 22.68 -12.66 -33.74
C LYS A 218 23.18 -11.28 -34.25
N PRO A 219 22.55 -10.16 -33.84
CA PRO A 219 22.86 -8.85 -34.40
C PRO A 219 24.26 -8.38 -34.01
N THR A 220 24.83 -7.44 -34.76
CA THR A 220 26.13 -6.83 -34.42
C THR A 220 26.07 -6.08 -33.08
N TYR A 221 24.98 -5.34 -32.85
CA TYR A 221 24.70 -4.59 -31.64
C TYR A 221 23.34 -4.97 -31.04
N TRP A 222 23.26 -5.04 -29.71
CA TRP A 222 22.01 -5.16 -28.96
C TRP A 222 21.96 -4.08 -27.88
N PHE A 223 20.89 -3.29 -27.85
CA PHE A 223 20.71 -2.21 -26.88
C PHE A 223 19.46 -2.41 -26.02
N SER A 224 19.62 -2.21 -24.70
CA SER A 224 18.54 -2.36 -23.72
C SER A 224 18.56 -1.32 -22.60
N ALA A 225 17.49 -1.28 -21.80
CA ALA A 225 17.31 -0.33 -20.71
C ALA A 225 16.74 -1.06 -19.47
N HIS A 226 15.64 -0.56 -18.90
CA HIS A 226 14.83 -1.13 -17.82
C HIS A 226 15.55 -1.27 -16.45
N LEU A 227 16.69 -1.97 -16.38
CA LEU A 227 17.38 -2.29 -15.12
C LEU A 227 18.11 -1.11 -14.44
N HIS A 228 18.06 0.09 -15.03
CA HIS A 228 18.69 1.33 -14.54
C HIS A 228 20.12 1.13 -14.01
N VAL A 229 20.97 0.58 -14.87
CA VAL A 229 22.39 0.40 -14.64
C VAL A 229 23.10 0.23 -15.99
N LYS A 230 24.23 0.91 -16.18
CA LYS A 230 25.09 0.68 -17.35
C LYS A 230 25.70 -0.71 -17.29
N PHE A 231 25.56 -1.48 -18.38
CA PHE A 231 26.20 -2.78 -18.48
C PHE A 231 26.61 -3.09 -19.92
N ALA A 232 27.89 -3.38 -20.13
CA ALA A 232 28.43 -3.81 -21.41
C ALA A 232 28.81 -5.29 -21.36
N ALA A 233 28.47 -6.03 -22.41
CA ALA A 233 28.80 -7.44 -22.56
C ALA A 233 29.14 -7.78 -24.02
N LEU A 234 29.95 -8.83 -24.21
CA LEU A 234 30.32 -9.34 -25.54
C LEU A 234 29.92 -10.81 -25.65
N MET A 235 28.73 -11.06 -26.19
CA MET A 235 28.22 -12.42 -26.36
C MET A 235 28.79 -13.03 -27.63
N GLN A 236 29.60 -14.08 -27.48
CA GLN A 236 30.08 -14.90 -28.59
C GLN A 236 29.03 -15.95 -28.96
N HIS A 237 28.65 -15.99 -30.23
CA HIS A 237 27.73 -16.98 -30.76
C HIS A 237 28.48 -18.24 -31.16
N GLN A 238 27.94 -19.40 -30.78
CA GLN A 238 28.49 -20.69 -31.24
C GLN A 238 28.41 -20.78 -32.77
N ALA A 239 29.55 -21.12 -33.39
CA ALA A 239 29.63 -21.44 -34.81
C ALA A 239 28.92 -22.78 -35.07
N LYS A 240 28.02 -22.83 -36.06
CA LYS A 240 27.30 -24.07 -36.40
C LYS A 240 28.19 -25.06 -37.16
N ASP A 241 29.17 -24.56 -37.89
CA ASP A 241 30.06 -25.35 -38.76
C ASP A 241 31.55 -25.12 -38.45
N LYS A 242 32.37 -26.16 -38.62
CA LYS A 242 33.84 -26.07 -38.52
C LYS A 242 34.41 -25.31 -39.72
N GLY A 243 34.43 -23.98 -39.64
CA GLY A 243 34.99 -23.10 -40.67
C GLY A 243 34.38 -21.69 -40.71
N GLN A 244 33.24 -21.47 -40.07
CA GLN A 244 32.67 -20.12 -39.93
C GLN A 244 33.41 -19.30 -38.88
N THR A 245 33.59 -18.01 -39.13
CA THR A 245 34.05 -17.05 -38.13
C THR A 245 33.03 -16.92 -37.00
N ALA A 246 33.50 -16.89 -35.75
CA ALA A 246 32.63 -16.71 -34.60
C ALA A 246 32.00 -15.31 -34.64
N LYS A 247 30.68 -15.24 -34.88
CA LYS A 247 29.92 -13.98 -34.73
C LYS A 247 29.86 -13.59 -33.25
N ALA A 248 29.88 -12.30 -32.97
CA ALA A 248 29.72 -11.77 -31.62
C ALA A 248 28.76 -10.56 -31.62
N THR A 249 27.89 -10.50 -30.62
CA THR A 249 27.01 -9.35 -30.38
C THR A 249 27.60 -8.48 -29.29
N LYS A 250 27.73 -7.18 -29.58
CA LYS A 250 28.07 -6.15 -28.60
C LYS A 250 26.79 -5.71 -27.89
N PHE A 251 26.61 -6.14 -26.65
CA PHE A 251 25.48 -5.72 -25.81
C PHE A 251 25.85 -4.49 -25.00
N LEU A 252 24.94 -3.50 -24.97
CA LEU A 252 25.03 -2.34 -24.10
C LEU A 252 23.65 -2.02 -23.53
N ALA A 253 23.54 -2.03 -22.20
CA ALA A 253 22.45 -1.43 -21.46
C ALA A 253 22.87 -0.11 -20.83
N LEU A 254 21.90 0.81 -20.70
CA LEU A 254 22.08 2.15 -20.17
C LEU A 254 21.06 2.47 -19.06
N ASP A 255 21.37 3.51 -18.28
CA ASP A 255 20.61 3.92 -17.10
C ASP A 255 19.39 4.82 -17.45
N LYS A 256 18.58 5.23 -16.45
CA LYS A 256 17.51 6.23 -16.60
C LYS A 256 18.08 7.66 -16.74
N CYS A 257 17.40 8.52 -17.50
CA CYS A 257 17.80 9.91 -17.75
C CYS A 257 17.70 10.80 -16.49
N LEU A 258 18.68 10.68 -15.60
CA LEU A 258 18.83 11.44 -14.37
C LEU A 258 20.26 11.99 -14.23
N PRO A 259 20.47 13.03 -13.37
CA PRO A 259 21.79 13.54 -13.04
C PRO A 259 22.76 12.43 -12.60
N HIS A 260 24.02 12.55 -13.00
CA HIS A 260 25.13 11.65 -12.64
C HIS A 260 24.97 10.17 -13.05
N ARG A 261 23.94 9.80 -13.83
CA ARG A 261 23.71 8.44 -14.35
C ARG A 261 24.26 8.26 -15.77
N ASP A 262 24.71 7.04 -16.09
CA ASP A 262 25.18 6.64 -17.43
C ASP A 262 23.98 6.33 -18.37
N PHE A 263 23.13 7.31 -18.63
CA PHE A 263 21.88 7.13 -19.39
C PHE A 263 22.05 7.20 -20.92
N LEU A 264 23.17 7.73 -21.40
CA LEU A 264 23.40 8.00 -22.83
C LEU A 264 24.83 7.67 -23.24
N GLN A 265 24.98 7.03 -24.40
CA GLN A 265 26.29 6.76 -24.99
C GLN A 265 26.26 6.97 -26.50
N VAL A 266 27.25 7.70 -27.02
CA VAL A 266 27.47 7.86 -28.47
C VAL A 266 28.48 6.82 -28.95
N ILE A 267 28.15 6.16 -30.06
CA ILE A 267 28.97 5.12 -30.70
C ILE A 267 29.07 5.38 -32.20
N GLU A 268 30.16 4.89 -32.80
CA GLU A 268 30.34 4.90 -34.25
C GLU A 268 29.91 3.55 -34.83
N ILE A 269 29.03 3.61 -35.83
CA ILE A 269 28.50 2.44 -36.52
C ILE A 269 28.84 2.57 -38.00
N GLU A 270 29.39 1.50 -38.56
CA GLU A 270 29.65 1.35 -39.99
C GLU A 270 28.32 1.42 -40.75
N HIS A 271 28.33 2.10 -41.89
CA HIS A 271 27.14 2.43 -42.66
C HIS A 271 27.53 2.64 -44.11
N ASP A 272 26.56 2.57 -45.01
CA ASP A 272 26.77 2.86 -46.44
C ASP A 272 26.64 4.38 -46.66
N PRO A 273 27.72 5.09 -47.08
CA PRO A 273 27.66 6.53 -47.36
C PRO A 273 26.86 6.88 -48.62
N SER A 274 26.51 5.90 -49.45
CA SER A 274 25.68 6.07 -50.66
C SER A 274 24.20 5.77 -50.41
N ALA A 275 23.86 5.15 -49.27
CA ALA A 275 22.49 4.85 -48.91
C ALA A 275 21.73 6.12 -48.43
N PRO A 276 20.39 6.16 -48.54
CA PRO A 276 19.63 7.38 -48.26
C PRO A 276 19.69 7.85 -46.80
N GLU A 277 19.59 9.16 -46.63
CA GLU A 277 19.51 9.84 -45.33
C GLU A 277 18.08 9.92 -44.75
N TYR A 278 17.14 9.15 -45.30
CA TYR A 278 15.78 9.00 -44.79
C TYR A 278 15.56 7.57 -44.28
N LEU A 279 14.48 7.39 -43.51
CA LEU A 279 14.09 6.09 -42.99
C LEU A 279 13.41 5.26 -44.10
N GLU A 280 13.75 3.99 -44.20
CA GLU A 280 13.18 3.03 -45.14
C GLU A 280 12.58 1.83 -44.41
N TYR A 281 11.49 1.27 -44.94
CA TYR A 281 10.94 0.00 -44.49
C TYR A 281 11.84 -1.17 -44.89
N ASP A 282 11.94 -2.18 -44.03
CA ASP A 282 12.63 -3.41 -44.36
C ASP A 282 11.73 -4.39 -45.14
N ILE A 283 12.10 -4.71 -46.38
CA ILE A 283 11.29 -5.55 -47.27
C ILE A 283 11.06 -6.98 -46.77
N GLU A 284 12.03 -7.57 -46.07
CA GLU A 284 11.87 -8.91 -45.47
C GLU A 284 10.83 -8.85 -44.35
N TRP A 285 10.91 -7.84 -43.48
CA TRP A 285 9.92 -7.60 -42.43
C TRP A 285 8.51 -7.34 -42.96
N LEU A 286 8.34 -6.49 -43.99
CA LEU A 286 7.03 -6.26 -44.62
C LEU A 286 6.45 -7.54 -45.23
N THR A 287 7.32 -8.39 -45.81
CA THR A 287 6.92 -9.68 -46.36
C THR A 287 6.48 -10.65 -45.26
N VAL A 288 7.17 -10.67 -44.12
CA VAL A 288 6.79 -11.47 -42.94
C VAL A 288 5.47 -10.98 -42.32
N LEU A 289 5.27 -9.66 -42.19
CA LEU A 289 4.00 -9.08 -41.73
C LEU A 289 2.84 -9.56 -42.60
N ARG A 290 2.97 -9.44 -43.93
CA ARG A 290 1.95 -9.90 -44.88
C ARG A 290 1.77 -11.42 -44.86
N ALA A 291 2.84 -12.18 -44.64
CA ALA A 291 2.77 -13.64 -44.59
C ALA A 291 2.04 -14.15 -43.33
N THR A 292 2.06 -13.38 -42.23
CA THR A 292 1.56 -13.76 -40.89
C THR A 292 0.29 -13.02 -40.45
N ASP A 293 -0.39 -12.32 -41.37
CA ASP A 293 -1.58 -11.51 -41.06
C ASP A 293 -2.75 -12.35 -40.51
N ASP A 294 -2.88 -13.58 -41.02
CA ASP A 294 -3.85 -14.58 -40.56
C ASP A 294 -3.62 -15.05 -39.12
N LEU A 295 -2.39 -14.91 -38.60
CA LEU A 295 -2.02 -15.27 -37.23
C LEU A 295 -2.33 -14.18 -36.19
N ILE A 296 -2.84 -13.01 -36.62
CA ILE A 296 -3.21 -11.92 -35.70
C ILE A 296 -4.42 -12.35 -34.85
N ASN A 297 -4.25 -12.29 -33.53
CA ASN A 297 -5.27 -12.57 -32.53
C ASN A 297 -5.50 -11.33 -31.65
N VAL A 298 -6.76 -10.91 -31.52
CA VAL A 298 -7.21 -9.78 -30.68
C VAL A 298 -8.03 -10.22 -29.47
N THR A 299 -7.87 -11.47 -29.03
CA THR A 299 -8.61 -12.06 -27.90
C THR A 299 -7.66 -12.44 -26.76
N GLU A 300 -8.18 -12.51 -25.53
CA GLU A 300 -7.44 -12.97 -24.35
C GLU A 300 -7.14 -14.49 -24.37
N ARG A 301 -7.69 -15.26 -25.33
CA ARG A 301 -7.50 -16.71 -25.41
C ARG A 301 -6.04 -17.06 -25.66
N LEU A 302 -5.52 -18.00 -24.86
CA LEU A 302 -4.18 -18.55 -25.03
C LEU A 302 -4.06 -19.29 -26.37
N TRP A 303 -3.03 -18.93 -27.14
CA TRP A 303 -2.76 -19.46 -28.47
C TRP A 303 -1.26 -19.69 -28.65
N ASN A 304 -0.90 -20.81 -29.28
CA ASN A 304 0.49 -21.16 -29.60
C ASN A 304 0.77 -20.85 -31.06
N MET A 305 1.98 -20.37 -31.36
CA MET A 305 2.41 -20.12 -32.73
C MET A 305 2.61 -21.42 -33.51
N PRO A 306 2.48 -21.42 -34.84
CA PRO A 306 2.67 -22.61 -35.64
C PRO A 306 4.10 -23.17 -35.55
N GLU A 307 4.22 -24.45 -35.23
CA GLU A 307 5.50 -25.16 -35.04
C GLU A 307 5.63 -26.37 -35.97
N ASN A 308 6.88 -26.79 -36.25
CA ASN A 308 7.19 -28.00 -37.01
C ASN A 308 7.04 -29.26 -36.14
N ASN A 309 5.80 -29.56 -35.76
CA ASN A 309 5.43 -30.67 -34.87
C ASN A 309 4.41 -31.64 -35.50
N GLY A 310 4.10 -31.47 -36.79
CA GLY A 310 3.12 -32.28 -37.53
C GLY A 310 1.65 -31.89 -37.32
N LEU A 311 1.33 -30.99 -36.38
CA LEU A 311 -0.03 -30.48 -36.14
C LEU A 311 -0.38 -29.28 -37.03
N HIS A 312 0.62 -28.51 -37.47
CA HIS A 312 0.44 -27.35 -38.34
C HIS A 312 0.80 -27.67 -39.80
N THR A 313 -0.07 -27.31 -40.73
CA THR A 313 0.15 -27.44 -42.18
C THR A 313 1.21 -26.47 -42.72
N ARG A 314 1.44 -25.36 -42.01
CA ARG A 314 2.48 -24.36 -42.30
C ARG A 314 3.05 -23.80 -41.00
N TRP A 315 4.37 -23.75 -40.90
CA TRP A 315 5.11 -23.20 -39.75
C TRP A 315 6.31 -22.33 -40.14
N ASP A 316 6.65 -22.26 -41.44
CA ASP A 316 7.65 -21.36 -41.99
C ASP A 316 6.94 -20.22 -42.74
N TYR A 317 7.20 -19.02 -42.27
CA TYR A 317 6.65 -17.75 -42.76
C TYR A 317 7.76 -16.78 -43.17
N SER A 318 9.00 -17.26 -43.28
CA SER A 318 10.13 -16.50 -43.79
C SER A 318 9.92 -16.04 -45.24
N ALA A 319 10.46 -14.88 -45.56
CA ALA A 319 10.32 -14.28 -46.88
C ALA A 319 11.10 -15.07 -47.93
N THR A 320 10.45 -15.41 -49.05
CA THR A 320 11.14 -15.85 -50.27
C THR A 320 11.43 -14.65 -51.16
N GLU A 321 12.37 -14.77 -52.11
CA GLU A 321 12.69 -13.69 -53.04
C GLU A 321 11.48 -13.29 -53.91
N GLU A 322 10.66 -14.25 -54.33
CA GLU A 322 9.43 -13.97 -55.08
C GLU A 322 8.37 -13.27 -54.22
N ALA A 323 8.31 -13.56 -52.91
CA ALA A 323 7.42 -12.88 -51.99
C ALA A 323 7.87 -11.43 -51.73
N MET A 324 9.18 -11.21 -51.53
CA MET A 324 9.76 -9.86 -51.40
C MET A 324 9.54 -9.02 -52.66
N ASN A 325 9.75 -9.59 -53.86
CA ASN A 325 9.51 -8.89 -55.12
C ASN A 325 8.04 -8.47 -55.29
N LYS A 326 7.08 -9.31 -54.91
CA LYS A 326 5.64 -8.94 -54.92
C LYS A 326 5.33 -7.79 -53.94
N VAL A 327 5.97 -7.75 -52.78
CA VAL A 327 5.79 -6.62 -51.85
C VAL A 327 6.44 -5.34 -52.40
N LEU A 328 7.59 -5.43 -53.08
CA LEU A 328 8.18 -4.28 -53.77
C LEU A 328 7.26 -3.72 -54.86
N GLU A 329 6.67 -4.59 -55.70
CA GLU A 329 5.71 -4.18 -56.73
C GLU A 329 4.51 -3.43 -56.14
N ILE A 330 3.94 -3.93 -55.03
CA ILE A 330 2.81 -3.30 -54.31
C ILE A 330 3.17 -1.92 -53.75
N LEU A 331 4.42 -1.73 -53.34
CA LEU A 331 4.95 -0.45 -52.87
C LEU A 331 5.48 0.44 -54.00
N ASN A 332 5.29 0.06 -55.27
CA ASN A 332 5.83 0.74 -56.45
C ASN A 332 7.37 0.92 -56.41
N HIS A 333 8.07 -0.02 -55.76
CA HIS A 333 9.49 0.01 -55.44
C HIS A 333 9.96 1.18 -54.55
N ASP A 334 9.03 1.92 -53.91
CA ASP A 334 9.37 2.93 -52.90
C ASP A 334 9.31 2.32 -51.50
N LEU A 335 10.48 2.13 -50.88
CA LEU A 335 10.59 1.67 -49.49
C LEU A 335 10.67 2.82 -48.48
N LYS A 336 10.64 4.08 -48.93
CA LYS A 336 10.74 5.23 -48.03
C LYS A 336 9.56 5.26 -47.06
N VAL A 337 9.85 5.42 -45.77
CA VAL A 337 8.82 5.67 -44.76
C VAL A 337 8.20 7.05 -45.05
N PRO A 338 6.88 7.15 -45.33
CA PRO A 338 6.24 8.41 -45.66
C PRO A 338 6.25 9.36 -44.46
N CYS A 339 6.48 10.65 -44.69
CA CYS A 339 6.44 11.66 -43.62
C CYS A 339 5.00 12.12 -43.33
N ASN A 340 4.10 11.19 -43.00
CA ASN A 340 2.66 11.38 -42.85
C ASN A 340 2.18 11.57 -41.39
N PHE A 341 3.04 12.12 -40.51
CA PHE A 341 2.64 12.49 -39.14
C PHE A 341 1.40 13.40 -39.14
N SER A 342 0.42 13.08 -38.29
CA SER A 342 -0.78 13.88 -38.10
C SER A 342 -1.25 13.87 -36.63
N ILE A 343 -1.91 14.94 -36.22
CA ILE A 343 -2.43 15.12 -34.85
C ILE A 343 -3.75 14.33 -34.72
N THR A 344 -3.68 13.15 -34.10
CA THR A 344 -4.82 12.25 -33.83
C THR A 344 -5.57 12.51 -32.50
N ALA A 345 -5.03 13.36 -31.61
CA ALA A 345 -5.63 13.70 -30.31
C ALA A 345 -5.38 15.17 -29.96
N ALA A 346 -6.16 15.74 -29.03
CA ALA A 346 -5.94 17.10 -28.56
C ALA A 346 -4.56 17.21 -27.87
N CYS A 347 -3.83 18.29 -28.16
CA CYS A 347 -2.56 18.58 -27.49
C CYS A 347 -2.82 19.09 -26.07
N TYR A 348 -1.93 18.77 -25.13
CA TYR A 348 -1.91 19.38 -23.80
C TYR A 348 -1.74 20.91 -23.89
N ASP A 349 -2.53 21.63 -23.11
CA ASP A 349 -2.42 23.08 -22.90
C ASP A 349 -2.12 23.35 -21.41
N PRO A 350 -0.87 23.71 -21.05
CA PRO A 350 -0.51 24.03 -19.66
C PRO A 350 -1.34 25.17 -19.04
N SER A 351 -1.97 26.02 -19.85
CA SER A 351 -2.85 27.11 -19.38
C SER A 351 -4.29 26.66 -19.12
N ARG A 352 -4.69 25.48 -19.62
CA ARG A 352 -6.05 24.92 -19.55
C ARG A 352 -6.03 23.38 -19.38
N PRO A 353 -5.50 22.87 -18.26
CA PRO A 353 -5.44 21.42 -18.03
C PRO A 353 -6.83 20.77 -18.02
N GLN A 354 -6.99 19.68 -18.76
CA GLN A 354 -8.26 18.96 -18.99
C GLN A 354 -8.29 17.61 -18.26
N THR A 355 -8.47 17.65 -16.94
CA THR A 355 -8.51 16.45 -16.08
C THR A 355 -9.65 15.47 -16.39
N GLN A 356 -10.69 15.88 -17.11
CA GLN A 356 -11.90 15.09 -17.41
C GLN A 356 -12.02 14.57 -18.85
N MET A 357 -10.94 14.58 -19.66
CA MET A 357 -11.00 14.01 -21.01
C MET A 357 -11.44 12.54 -20.98
N GLN A 358 -12.26 12.12 -21.95
CA GLN A 358 -12.68 10.73 -22.09
C GLN A 358 -11.52 9.85 -22.61
N LEU A 359 -11.36 8.66 -22.03
CA LEU A 359 -10.45 7.65 -22.56
C LEU A 359 -11.15 6.92 -23.71
N VAL A 360 -10.60 7.00 -24.91
CA VAL A 360 -11.23 6.53 -26.16
C VAL A 360 -10.21 5.73 -26.96
N HIS A 361 -10.62 4.56 -27.45
CA HIS A 361 -9.85 3.78 -28.43
C HIS A 361 -9.76 4.54 -29.76
N ARG A 362 -8.57 4.65 -30.35
CA ARG A 362 -8.34 5.43 -31.58
C ARG A 362 -7.73 4.56 -32.67
N ILE A 363 -8.21 4.77 -33.89
CA ILE A 363 -7.61 4.24 -35.12
C ILE A 363 -6.73 5.36 -35.70
N ASN A 364 -5.48 5.05 -36.02
CA ASN A 364 -4.52 6.03 -36.53
C ASN A 364 -4.46 5.97 -38.06
N PRO A 365 -4.59 7.11 -38.77
CA PRO A 365 -4.57 7.12 -40.24
C PRO A 365 -3.26 6.57 -40.81
N GLN A 366 -2.12 6.73 -40.13
CA GLN A 366 -0.84 6.15 -40.59
C GLN A 366 -0.89 4.62 -40.62
N THR A 367 -1.48 3.98 -39.59
CA THR A 367 -1.65 2.52 -39.53
C THR A 367 -2.66 2.05 -40.56
N THR A 368 -3.81 2.72 -40.68
CA THR A 368 -4.83 2.33 -41.67
C THR A 368 -4.33 2.47 -43.11
N GLU A 369 -3.58 3.53 -43.43
CA GLU A 369 -2.93 3.73 -44.74
C GLU A 369 -1.89 2.64 -45.02
N PHE A 370 -0.99 2.37 -44.07
CA PHE A 370 0.02 1.31 -44.17
C PHE A 370 -0.62 -0.08 -44.36
N CYS A 371 -1.64 -0.41 -43.58
CA CYS A 371 -2.37 -1.68 -43.68
C CYS A 371 -3.09 -1.81 -45.03
N ALA A 372 -3.72 -0.73 -45.52
CA ALA A 372 -4.39 -0.72 -46.82
C ALA A 372 -3.39 -0.86 -47.98
N GLN A 373 -2.23 -0.20 -47.89
CA GLN A 373 -1.17 -0.28 -48.91
C GLN A 373 -0.55 -1.68 -48.97
N LEU A 374 -0.19 -2.26 -47.82
CA LEU A 374 0.44 -3.58 -47.75
C LEU A 374 -0.57 -4.74 -47.89
N GLY A 375 -1.87 -4.47 -47.77
CA GLY A 375 -2.94 -5.46 -47.85
C GLY A 375 -2.99 -6.39 -46.62
N ILE A 376 -2.86 -5.80 -45.43
CA ILE A 376 -2.88 -6.50 -44.13
C ILE A 376 -3.95 -5.93 -43.19
N THR A 377 -4.19 -6.61 -42.08
CA THR A 377 -5.20 -6.26 -41.08
C THR A 377 -4.76 -5.07 -40.21
N ASP A 378 -5.61 -4.04 -40.14
CA ASP A 378 -5.51 -3.01 -39.10
C ASP A 378 -6.01 -3.60 -37.76
N MET A 379 -5.07 -3.81 -36.84
CA MET A 379 -5.34 -4.41 -35.53
C MET A 379 -6.32 -3.58 -34.69
N ASN A 380 -6.26 -2.25 -34.79
CA ASN A 380 -7.12 -1.36 -34.02
C ASN A 380 -8.56 -1.35 -34.55
N VAL A 381 -8.74 -1.46 -35.86
CA VAL A 381 -10.06 -1.68 -36.48
C VAL A 381 -10.64 -3.05 -36.10
N ARG A 382 -9.83 -4.12 -36.14
CA ARG A 382 -10.28 -5.47 -35.78
C ARG A 382 -10.66 -5.57 -34.31
N LEU A 383 -9.90 -4.92 -33.42
CA LEU A 383 -10.20 -4.83 -31.99
C LEU A 383 -11.48 -4.05 -31.71
N GLN A 384 -11.74 -2.95 -32.42
CA GLN A 384 -13.00 -2.21 -32.29
C GLN A 384 -14.21 -3.07 -32.69
N LYS A 385 -14.14 -3.75 -33.83
CA LYS A 385 -15.23 -4.64 -34.30
C LYS A 385 -15.54 -5.77 -33.31
N ALA A 386 -14.51 -6.46 -32.81
CA ALA A 386 -14.69 -7.53 -31.82
C ALA A 386 -15.41 -7.02 -30.54
N LYS A 387 -15.16 -5.76 -30.15
CA LYS A 387 -15.82 -5.12 -28.99
C LYS A 387 -17.28 -4.77 -29.28
N GLU A 388 -17.58 -4.30 -30.50
CA GLU A 388 -18.95 -4.01 -30.96
C GLU A 388 -19.78 -5.32 -31.08
N GLU A 389 -19.20 -6.39 -31.60
CA GLU A 389 -19.81 -7.73 -31.71
C GLU A 389 -20.11 -8.34 -30.33
N HIS A 390 -19.17 -8.26 -29.37
CA HIS A 390 -19.41 -8.72 -28.00
C HIS A 390 -20.51 -7.94 -27.27
N HIS A 391 -20.67 -6.64 -27.54
CA HIS A 391 -21.77 -5.86 -26.99
C HIS A 391 -23.14 -6.24 -27.59
N LEU A 392 -23.19 -6.76 -28.82
CA LEU A 392 -24.43 -7.18 -29.48
C LEU A 392 -24.88 -8.60 -29.06
N CYS A 393 -23.96 -9.51 -28.74
CA CYS A 393 -24.32 -10.83 -28.18
C CYS A 393 -24.80 -10.75 -26.72
N GLY A 394 -24.30 -9.80 -25.93
CA GLY A 394 -24.62 -9.66 -24.51
C GLY A 394 -26.08 -9.32 -24.18
N GLU A 395 -26.91 -8.98 -25.16
CA GLU A 395 -28.36 -8.74 -24.97
C GLU A 395 -29.24 -9.98 -25.22
N PHE A 396 -28.65 -11.14 -25.58
CA PHE A 396 -29.41 -12.36 -25.93
C PHE A 396 -29.10 -13.61 -25.08
N GLU A 397 -28.11 -13.58 -24.19
CA GLU A 397 -27.65 -14.75 -23.41
C GLU A 397 -28.07 -14.70 -21.91
N GLU A 398 -29.28 -14.20 -21.60
CA GLU A 398 -29.95 -14.41 -20.29
C GLU A 398 -30.89 -15.62 -20.29
N GLN A 399 -30.57 -16.68 -21.05
CA GLN A 399 -31.17 -18.00 -20.85
C GLN A 399 -30.30 -19.13 -21.41
N ASP A 400 -30.36 -20.28 -20.72
CA ASP A 400 -29.74 -21.57 -21.04
C ASP A 400 -28.20 -21.64 -21.00
N ASP A 401 -27.66 -22.21 -19.92
CA ASP A 401 -27.21 -23.61 -20.00
C ASP A 401 -26.98 -24.26 -18.62
N MET A 402 -27.54 -25.46 -18.45
CA MET A 402 -27.30 -26.36 -17.31
C MET A 402 -26.21 -27.38 -17.63
N GLU A 403 -25.43 -27.74 -16.60
CA GLU A 403 -24.70 -28.99 -16.39
C GLU A 403 -24.43 -29.94 -17.58
N SER A 404 -23.14 -30.20 -17.85
CA SER A 404 -22.69 -31.56 -18.16
C SER A 404 -21.36 -31.89 -17.48
N ASN A 405 -21.36 -32.95 -16.68
CA ASN A 405 -20.14 -33.56 -16.12
C ASN A 405 -19.60 -34.61 -17.10
N ASP A 406 -18.29 -34.61 -17.35
CA ASP A 406 -17.55 -35.86 -17.57
C ASP A 406 -16.11 -35.78 -17.03
N SER A 407 -15.64 -36.94 -16.59
CA SER A 407 -14.31 -37.30 -16.09
C SER A 407 -13.24 -37.42 -17.20
N GLY A 408 -11.93 -37.45 -16.95
CA GLY A 408 -11.17 -37.31 -15.70
C GLY A 408 -9.64 -37.46 -15.92
N GLU A 409 -8.86 -37.08 -14.89
CA GLU A 409 -7.43 -37.33 -14.62
C GLU A 409 -6.29 -36.62 -15.41
N ASP A 410 -5.27 -36.28 -14.61
CA ASP A 410 -3.88 -35.90 -14.89
C ASP A 410 -3.52 -34.67 -15.78
N ARG A 411 -3.48 -33.50 -15.13
CA ARG A 411 -2.38 -32.52 -15.35
C ARG A 411 -1.90 -31.86 -14.04
N SER A 412 -0.57 -31.78 -13.93
CA SER A 412 0.19 -31.27 -12.79
C SER A 412 0.44 -29.76 -12.81
N GLU A 413 0.84 -29.23 -11.64
CA GLU A 413 1.45 -27.90 -11.41
C GLU A 413 0.53 -26.66 -11.52
N TYR A 414 -0.14 -26.40 -10.39
CA TYR A 414 -0.62 -25.11 -9.87
C TYR A 414 -0.34 -23.84 -10.68
N ASN A 415 -1.39 -23.33 -11.33
CA ASN A 415 -1.60 -21.89 -11.46
C ASN A 415 -2.04 -21.31 -10.10
N THR A 416 -1.47 -20.19 -9.67
CA THR A 416 -1.99 -19.37 -8.56
C THR A 416 -2.05 -17.90 -8.98
N ASP A 417 -3.18 -17.53 -9.57
CA ASP A 417 -3.53 -16.14 -9.85
C ASP A 417 -3.56 -15.33 -8.55
N THR A 418 -2.72 -14.29 -8.49
CA THR A 418 -2.61 -13.35 -7.36
C THR A 418 -2.76 -11.90 -7.84
N SER A 419 -3.72 -11.66 -8.73
CA SER A 419 -3.91 -10.41 -9.48
C SER A 419 -4.78 -9.33 -8.81
N ALA A 420 -4.99 -9.38 -7.49
CA ALA A 420 -5.83 -8.42 -6.75
C ALA A 420 -5.09 -7.56 -5.71
N LEU A 421 -3.77 -7.69 -5.58
CA LEU A 421 -3.01 -7.16 -4.43
C LEU A 421 -1.71 -6.46 -4.82
N SER A 422 -1.83 -5.31 -5.48
CA SER A 422 -0.79 -4.26 -5.45
C SER A 422 -1.25 -2.96 -6.16
N SER A 423 -1.17 -1.84 -5.44
CA SER A 423 -1.04 -0.50 -6.04
C SER A 423 0.42 -0.16 -6.40
N ILE A 424 1.36 -1.04 -6.02
CA ILE A 424 2.70 -1.15 -6.61
C ILE A 424 2.51 -1.71 -8.03
N ASN A 425 3.31 -1.28 -9.01
CA ASN A 425 3.35 -1.99 -10.27
C ASN A 425 4.26 -3.23 -10.11
N PRO A 426 3.79 -4.49 -10.25
CA PRO A 426 4.67 -5.67 -10.18
C PRO A 426 5.70 -5.75 -11.32
N ASP A 427 5.65 -4.78 -12.23
CA ASP A 427 6.56 -4.58 -13.34
C ASP A 427 7.61 -3.48 -13.07
N GLU A 428 7.45 -2.74 -11.97
CA GLU A 428 8.39 -1.72 -11.52
C GLU A 428 9.55 -2.37 -10.76
N ILE A 429 10.77 -2.13 -11.24
CA ILE A 429 11.98 -2.58 -10.55
C ILE A 429 12.18 -1.65 -9.36
N MET A 430 11.96 -2.20 -8.16
CA MET A 430 12.25 -1.54 -6.89
C MET A 430 13.76 -1.27 -6.82
N LEU A 431 14.13 -0.02 -7.09
CA LEU A 431 15.50 0.45 -7.07
C LEU A 431 15.61 1.49 -5.98
N ASP A 432 16.43 1.19 -4.97
CA ASP A 432 16.82 2.18 -3.98
C ASP A 432 17.45 3.38 -4.70
N GLU A 433 16.94 4.58 -4.39
CA GLU A 433 17.55 5.83 -4.80
C GLU A 433 18.75 6.09 -3.90
N GLU A 434 19.82 5.33 -4.14
CA GLU A 434 21.10 5.51 -3.45
C GLU A 434 21.76 6.83 -3.87
N GLU A 435 21.94 7.66 -2.83
CA GLU A 435 23.06 8.58 -2.56
C GLU A 435 23.35 9.69 -3.60
N GLU A 436 22.94 10.93 -3.25
CA GLU A 436 23.62 12.14 -3.74
C GLU A 436 24.89 12.38 -2.90
N ASP A 437 26.06 12.10 -3.48
CA ASP A 437 27.36 12.47 -2.92
C ASP A 437 27.56 14.01 -2.93
N GLU A 438 27.44 14.68 -1.76
CA GLU A 438 28.07 16.00 -1.55
C GLU A 438 29.54 15.82 -1.13
N ASP A 439 30.44 15.92 -2.11
CA ASP A 439 31.86 15.63 -1.92
C ASP A 439 32.65 16.77 -1.24
N SER A 440 32.86 16.63 0.08
CA SER A 440 33.98 17.18 0.85
C SER A 440 34.11 18.71 1.06
N ILE A 441 33.92 19.13 2.33
CA ILE A 441 34.72 20.21 2.92
C ILE A 441 35.49 19.66 4.14
N LYS A 442 36.77 19.32 3.92
CA LYS A 442 37.69 18.99 5.00
C LYS A 442 38.07 20.24 5.80
N TYR A 443 37.57 20.37 7.02
CA TYR A 443 38.26 21.13 8.07
C TYR A 443 39.01 20.18 9.00
N SER A 444 40.29 19.94 8.71
CA SER A 444 41.24 19.41 9.69
C SER A 444 42.04 20.57 10.30
N ILE A 445 41.81 20.86 11.58
CA ILE A 445 42.77 21.61 12.40
C ILE A 445 43.17 20.75 13.59
N TYR A 446 44.47 20.52 13.71
CA TYR A 446 45.12 19.76 14.76
C TYR A 446 44.98 20.43 16.14
N ILE A 447 44.83 19.64 17.20
CA ILE A 447 45.65 19.79 18.41
C ILE A 447 46.23 18.43 18.82
N LEU A 448 47.57 18.37 18.85
CA LEU A 448 48.37 17.29 19.44
C LEU A 448 48.34 17.38 20.98
N ARG A 449 48.45 16.24 21.68
CA ARG A 449 49.50 16.06 22.70
C ARG A 449 49.69 14.60 23.17
N HIS A 450 50.88 14.09 22.83
CA HIS A 450 51.72 13.08 23.51
C HIS A 450 51.11 11.80 24.12
N GLY A 451 51.60 10.66 23.63
CA GLY A 451 51.66 9.42 24.41
C GLY A 451 52.90 9.34 25.31
N GLY A 452 52.82 8.50 26.34
CA GLY A 452 53.91 8.07 27.21
C GLY A 452 53.81 6.56 27.48
N ARG A 453 54.94 5.87 27.72
CA ARG A 453 55.07 4.40 27.69
C ARG A 453 55.31 3.81 29.10
N ILE A 454 54.59 2.71 29.44
CA ILE A 454 55.11 1.43 30.04
C ILE A 454 55.63 1.49 31.52
N PRO A 455 55.68 0.42 32.36
CA PRO A 455 54.92 -0.86 32.48
C PRO A 455 54.36 -1.19 33.91
N GLY A 456 53.65 -2.32 34.04
CA GLY A 456 53.58 -3.15 35.27
C GLY A 456 52.36 -2.91 36.19
N SER A 457 51.87 -3.88 36.99
CA SER A 457 52.24 -5.31 37.10
C SER A 457 51.17 -6.11 37.88
N THR A 458 50.85 -7.32 37.40
CA THR A 458 50.45 -8.53 38.17
C THR A 458 49.36 -8.51 39.27
N CYS A 459 48.33 -9.35 39.02
CA CYS A 459 47.90 -10.48 39.88
C CYS A 459 46.65 -10.44 40.78
N LEU A 460 45.99 -11.62 40.75
CA LEU A 460 45.22 -12.33 41.79
C LEU A 460 43.73 -12.00 42.07
N ALA A 461 42.90 -12.84 41.45
CA ALA A 461 42.01 -13.82 42.09
C ALA A 461 40.76 -13.36 42.89
N ALA A 462 39.60 -13.72 42.31
CA ALA A 462 38.53 -14.55 42.88
C ALA A 462 38.30 -14.60 44.41
N ALA A 463 37.04 -14.38 44.81
CA ALA A 463 36.27 -15.40 45.53
C ALA A 463 34.75 -15.14 45.47
N GLN A 464 34.02 -16.25 45.51
CA GLN A 464 32.57 -16.40 45.40
C GLN A 464 31.77 -16.06 46.68
N ASP A 465 30.45 -16.03 46.45
CA ASP A 465 29.40 -16.68 47.24
C ASP A 465 28.48 -15.90 48.20
N LYS A 466 27.23 -16.41 48.17
CA LYS A 466 26.00 -16.00 48.87
C LYS A 466 25.84 -16.87 50.16
N PRO A 467 24.62 -17.08 50.67
CA PRO A 467 23.69 -16.15 51.34
C PRO A 467 23.48 -16.58 52.82
N CYS A 468 22.63 -15.85 53.56
CA CYS A 468 21.99 -16.41 54.76
C CYS A 468 20.55 -15.95 54.94
N THR A 469 19.67 -16.91 55.20
CA THR A 469 18.25 -16.74 55.54
C THR A 469 17.99 -17.56 56.80
N LEU A 470 17.39 -17.01 57.87
CA LEU A 470 16.44 -17.77 58.72
C LEU A 470 15.66 -16.94 59.77
N LEU A 471 14.32 -17.05 59.69
CA LEU A 471 13.30 -17.23 60.75
C LEU A 471 13.20 -16.37 62.06
N LEU A 472 12.02 -15.72 62.16
CA LEU A 472 10.99 -15.77 63.24
C LEU A 472 11.32 -15.45 64.73
N THR A 473 10.59 -14.48 65.32
CA THR A 473 9.39 -14.75 66.18
C THR A 473 8.64 -13.49 66.71
N ARG A 474 7.29 -13.59 66.75
CA ARG A 474 6.25 -12.98 67.65
C ARG A 474 6.30 -11.51 68.17
N ASN A 475 5.46 -10.68 67.53
CA ASN A 475 4.24 -10.00 68.04
C ASN A 475 4.18 -8.97 69.21
N LEU A 476 3.31 -7.96 68.97
CA LEU A 476 2.56 -7.05 69.88
C LEU A 476 3.29 -5.85 70.53
N GLY A 477 2.93 -4.63 70.10
CA GLY A 477 3.36 -3.38 70.74
C GLY A 477 3.05 -2.07 69.98
N SER A 478 1.77 -1.68 69.93
CA SER A 478 1.29 -0.28 69.84
C SER A 478 1.95 0.72 68.86
N PHE A 479 1.37 0.89 67.67
CA PHE A 479 1.46 2.14 66.89
C PHE A 479 0.07 2.57 66.40
N LEU A 480 -0.59 3.42 67.19
CA LEU A 480 -1.93 3.97 66.89
C LEU A 480 -1.96 5.45 67.30
N SER A 481 -1.14 6.26 66.62
CA SER A 481 -0.99 7.70 66.90
C SER A 481 -0.43 8.51 65.72
N LEU A 482 -0.95 8.32 64.48
CA LEU A 482 -0.71 9.30 63.41
C LEU A 482 -1.70 9.30 62.21
N PHE A 483 -2.99 8.98 62.39
CA PHE A 483 -3.94 9.05 61.25
C PHE A 483 -5.38 9.49 61.57
N LEU A 484 -5.61 10.17 62.71
CA LEU A 484 -6.92 10.72 63.10
C LEU A 484 -6.80 12.17 63.64
N TYR A 485 -6.22 13.06 62.83
CA TYR A 485 -6.24 14.51 63.11
C TYR A 485 -6.62 15.39 61.91
N VAL A 486 -6.90 14.80 60.74
CA VAL A 486 -7.31 15.54 59.54
C VAL A 486 -8.45 14.78 58.86
N ILE A 487 -9.69 14.96 59.34
CA ILE A 487 -10.93 15.33 58.59
C ILE A 487 -12.03 15.57 59.65
N GLN A 488 -12.11 16.79 60.20
CA GLN A 488 -13.36 17.47 60.58
C GLN A 488 -13.05 18.84 61.19
N GLN A 489 -13.59 19.89 60.58
CA GLN A 489 -14.12 21.14 61.17
C GLN A 489 -14.18 22.17 60.04
N ASP A 490 -15.37 22.38 59.50
CA ASP A 490 -15.71 23.51 58.63
C ASP A 490 -17.05 24.09 59.11
N ILE A 491 -17.33 25.34 58.76
CA ILE A 491 -18.50 26.15 59.15
C ILE A 491 -18.41 26.75 60.59
N ARG A 492 -17.73 27.91 60.72
CA ARG A 492 -18.44 29.18 61.00
C ARG A 492 -17.57 30.46 61.03
N THR A 493 -18.20 31.54 60.57
CA THR A 493 -17.95 32.97 60.86
C THR A 493 -16.84 33.70 60.08
N THR A 494 -17.25 34.68 59.27
CA THR A 494 -16.59 36.00 59.20
C THR A 494 -17.64 37.06 58.83
N LEU A 495 -17.68 38.14 59.61
CA LEU A 495 -18.44 39.37 59.32
C LEU A 495 -17.45 40.54 59.30
N LEU A 496 -17.55 41.39 58.27
CA LEU A 496 -17.17 42.81 58.22
C LEU A 496 -15.79 43.27 58.74
N ARG A 497 -14.97 43.85 57.84
CA ARG A 497 -14.63 45.30 57.86
C ARG A 497 -13.83 45.76 56.60
N LEU A 498 -14.14 46.97 56.15
CA LEU A 498 -13.40 47.84 55.19
C LEU A 498 -12.42 48.77 55.98
N PRO A 499 -11.61 49.69 55.38
CA PRO A 499 -11.46 50.15 53.98
C PRO A 499 -10.02 49.86 53.43
N VAL A 500 -9.38 50.49 52.42
CA VAL A 500 -9.50 51.77 51.66
C VAL A 500 -8.95 51.61 50.21
N GLY A 501 -9.24 52.57 49.30
CA GLY A 501 -8.50 52.80 48.03
C GLY A 501 -7.58 54.04 48.11
N PRO A 502 -7.29 54.79 47.02
CA PRO A 502 -7.66 54.60 45.61
C PRO A 502 -6.50 54.85 44.58
N ARG A 503 -6.76 54.65 43.27
CA ARG A 503 -6.42 55.62 42.18
C ARG A 503 -6.96 55.17 40.80
N GLU A 504 -7.51 56.13 40.05
CA GLU A 504 -7.93 55.99 38.64
C GLU A 504 -6.79 56.28 37.66
N LEU A 505 -6.91 55.85 36.39
CA LEU A 505 -6.70 56.74 35.23
C LEU A 505 -7.17 56.15 33.86
N ARG A 506 -8.29 56.72 33.38
CA ARG A 506 -8.69 57.03 31.98
C ARG A 506 -8.14 56.22 30.79
N LEU A 507 -9.07 55.65 30.01
CA LEU A 507 -8.93 55.42 28.57
C LEU A 507 -9.43 56.65 27.77
N GLY A 508 -8.70 57.04 26.72
CA GLY A 508 -9.02 58.15 25.82
C GLY A 508 -9.49 57.69 24.44
N THR A 509 -10.28 58.54 23.77
CA THR A 509 -11.11 58.22 22.58
C THR A 509 -10.51 58.64 21.22
N SER A 510 -11.19 58.22 20.13
CA SER A 510 -11.22 58.78 18.74
C SER A 510 -10.37 58.06 17.68
N ARG A 511 -10.74 57.96 16.39
CA ARG A 511 -12.00 58.26 15.63
C ARG A 511 -11.97 57.49 14.28
N GLY A 512 -13.13 57.25 13.64
CA GLY A 512 -13.24 56.67 12.27
C GLY A 512 -12.97 57.71 11.14
N PRO A 513 -13.53 57.60 9.90
CA PRO A 513 -14.70 56.82 9.44
C PRO A 513 -14.44 55.96 8.15
N LEU A 514 -15.38 55.21 7.56
CA LEU A 514 -16.45 55.65 6.64
C LEU A 514 -17.50 54.54 6.37
N CYS A 515 -18.73 54.97 6.04
CA CYS A 515 -19.91 54.18 5.66
C CYS A 515 -20.49 54.79 4.35
N PRO A 516 -21.40 54.14 3.58
CA PRO A 516 -22.86 54.06 3.89
C PRO A 516 -23.51 52.74 3.37
N SER A 517 -24.83 52.58 3.17
CA SER A 517 -26.00 52.68 4.08
C SER A 517 -27.14 51.78 3.54
N ASN A 518 -28.10 51.32 4.35
CA ASN A 518 -29.52 51.77 4.34
C ASN A 518 -30.30 50.94 5.41
N PHE A 519 -30.99 51.56 6.38
CA PHE A 519 -32.46 51.77 6.45
C PHE A 519 -33.31 50.46 6.42
N LEU A 520 -34.28 50.16 7.31
CA LEU A 520 -35.19 50.96 8.16
C LEU A 520 -35.65 50.20 9.44
N VAL A 521 -36.26 50.90 10.41
CA VAL A 521 -36.84 50.41 11.69
C VAL A 521 -38.14 51.20 11.95
N PRO A 522 -39.31 50.62 12.37
CA PRO A 522 -39.67 50.67 13.81
C PRO A 522 -40.70 49.65 14.41
N ARG A 523 -40.40 49.26 15.67
CA ARG A 523 -41.29 49.18 16.87
C ARG A 523 -42.42 48.11 17.04
N ARG A 524 -42.30 47.46 18.22
CA ARG A 524 -43.31 47.20 19.29
C ARG A 524 -44.15 45.90 19.35
N CYS A 525 -44.23 45.44 20.60
CA CYS A 525 -44.95 44.36 21.26
C CYS A 525 -46.44 44.13 20.91
N ILE A 526 -46.90 42.87 21.07
CA ILE A 526 -48.11 42.34 21.78
C ILE A 526 -48.25 40.84 21.37
N ARG A 527 -48.11 39.83 22.25
CA ARG A 527 -49.02 39.23 23.28
C ARG A 527 -50.07 38.25 22.71
N TYR A 528 -50.33 37.16 23.46
CA TYR A 528 -51.46 36.20 23.35
C TYR A 528 -51.42 35.14 22.21
N ARG A 529 -51.98 33.91 22.32
CA ARG A 529 -52.48 33.05 23.45
C ARG A 529 -52.77 31.62 22.91
N ASN A 530 -53.21 30.73 23.81
CA ASN A 530 -54.06 29.53 23.61
C ASN A 530 -53.36 28.18 23.30
N LEU A 531 -53.89 27.02 23.73
CA LEU A 531 -54.67 26.63 24.93
C LEU A 531 -54.84 25.09 24.94
N ARG A 532 -55.25 24.51 26.10
CA ARG A 532 -55.96 23.21 26.35
C ARG A 532 -55.19 22.16 27.18
N ILE A 533 -55.81 21.36 28.06
CA ILE A 533 -57.04 21.48 28.91
C ILE A 533 -57.05 20.32 29.94
N PHE A 534 -57.43 20.59 31.21
CA PHE A 534 -58.05 19.71 32.25
C PHE A 534 -57.33 18.38 32.64
N TRP A 535 -57.54 17.72 33.79
CA TRP A 535 -58.41 17.85 35.00
C TRP A 535 -57.59 17.27 36.20
N GLY A 536 -57.92 17.38 37.49
CA GLY A 536 -59.01 17.98 38.25
C GLY A 536 -58.67 17.94 39.78
N ARG A 537 -59.47 18.56 40.64
CA ARG A 537 -59.20 18.71 42.10
C ARG A 537 -60.51 18.56 42.90
N GLN A 538 -60.47 17.90 44.07
CA GLN A 538 -61.40 18.08 45.21
C GLN A 538 -60.50 18.18 46.46
N GLU A 539 -60.53 19.22 47.32
CA GLU A 539 -61.61 19.83 48.11
C GLU A 539 -61.96 19.07 49.41
N GLU A 540 -61.59 19.69 50.54
CA GLU A 540 -62.09 19.41 51.90
C GLU A 540 -62.95 20.61 52.38
N ARG A 541 -63.89 20.37 53.29
CA ARG A 541 -64.45 21.42 54.17
C ARG A 541 -65.07 20.85 55.46
N ASN A 542 -64.79 21.54 56.58
CA ASN A 542 -65.61 21.64 57.80
C ASN A 542 -65.74 20.35 58.67
N SER A 543 -65.87 20.39 60.01
CA SER A 543 -66.10 21.50 60.97
C SER A 543 -65.66 21.17 62.43
N SER A 544 -65.33 22.22 63.18
CA SER A 544 -65.61 22.47 64.63
C SER A 544 -65.40 21.39 65.73
N LYS A 545 -64.54 21.70 66.73
CA LYS A 545 -64.92 22.08 68.13
C LYS A 545 -63.72 22.18 69.09
N SER A 546 -63.86 23.02 70.12
CA SER A 546 -63.05 23.10 71.36
C SER A 546 -64.04 23.24 72.53
N PRO A 547 -63.76 22.73 73.77
CA PRO A 547 -62.76 23.24 74.73
C PRO A 547 -61.91 22.08 75.33
N GLY A 548 -60.94 22.19 76.25
CA GLY A 548 -60.46 23.26 77.13
C GLY A 548 -60.61 22.88 78.62
N ILE A 549 -59.50 22.70 79.39
CA ILE A 549 -59.35 22.91 80.87
C ILE A 549 -57.97 22.41 81.41
N VAL A 550 -57.22 23.36 81.98
CA VAL A 550 -56.35 23.38 83.19
C VAL A 550 -55.84 22.08 83.88
N GLY A 551 -54.50 21.97 84.03
CA GLY A 551 -53.84 22.05 85.36
C GLY A 551 -53.20 20.81 86.01
N ALA A 552 -51.89 20.93 86.34
CA ALA A 552 -51.06 20.06 87.23
C ALA A 552 -50.94 18.56 86.84
N GLY A 553 -49.87 17.84 87.17
CA GLY A 553 -48.58 18.21 87.77
C GLY A 553 -47.82 16.95 88.19
N GLN A 554 -46.48 16.97 88.01
CA GLN A 554 -45.49 16.10 88.67
C GLN A 554 -45.38 14.61 88.25
N GLU A 555 -44.12 14.14 88.20
CA GLU A 555 -43.65 12.73 88.21
C GLU A 555 -44.06 11.75 87.08
N ARG A 556 -43.15 11.60 86.10
CA ARG A 556 -42.36 10.34 85.93
C ARG A 556 -41.26 10.45 84.85
N ASP A 557 -40.06 10.82 85.28
CA ASP A 557 -38.85 10.41 84.56
C ASP A 557 -38.69 8.89 84.70
N GLY A 558 -38.83 8.15 83.59
CA GLY A 558 -38.72 6.69 83.59
C GLY A 558 -39.07 6.03 82.25
N ASP A 559 -40.23 6.37 81.67
CA ASP A 559 -40.67 5.79 80.40
C ASP A 559 -40.27 6.61 79.17
N MET A 560 -39.97 7.90 79.32
CA MET A 560 -39.56 8.72 78.18
C MET A 560 -38.27 8.23 77.54
N LEU A 561 -37.38 7.53 78.26
CA LEU A 561 -36.17 6.92 77.69
C LEU A 561 -36.50 5.64 76.88
N LYS A 562 -37.53 4.87 77.24
CA LYS A 562 -37.99 3.71 76.46
C LYS A 562 -38.77 4.12 75.22
N GLU A 563 -39.59 5.16 75.32
CA GLU A 563 -40.25 5.80 74.17
C GLU A 563 -39.23 6.46 73.24
N LEU A 564 -38.19 7.13 73.77
CA LEU A 564 -37.09 7.63 72.94
C LEU A 564 -36.29 6.49 72.32
N GLN A 565 -36.04 5.40 73.05
CA GLN A 565 -35.33 4.23 72.51
C GLN A 565 -36.16 3.48 71.47
N HIS A 566 -37.48 3.33 71.63
CA HIS A 566 -38.35 2.75 70.60
C HIS A 566 -38.47 3.69 69.41
N SER A 567 -38.62 5.00 69.63
CA SER A 567 -38.61 6.00 68.55
C SER A 567 -37.27 6.00 67.80
N LEU A 568 -36.14 5.93 68.51
CA LEU A 568 -34.81 5.82 67.92
C LEU A 568 -34.59 4.47 67.24
N LEU A 569 -35.12 3.36 67.76
CA LEU A 569 -35.02 2.04 67.13
C LEU A 569 -35.91 1.94 65.89
N VAL A 570 -37.10 2.55 65.90
CA VAL A 570 -38.00 2.66 64.75
C VAL A 570 -37.42 3.63 63.71
N ILE A 571 -36.81 4.75 64.13
CA ILE A 571 -36.06 5.63 63.24
C ILE A 571 -34.82 4.91 62.69
N LEU A 572 -34.08 4.15 63.49
CA LEU A 572 -32.93 3.37 63.04
C LEU A 572 -33.35 2.24 62.11
N LEU A 573 -34.50 1.59 62.35
CA LEU A 573 -35.08 0.58 61.46
C LEU A 573 -35.62 1.21 60.18
N LEU A 574 -36.24 2.38 60.24
CA LEU A 574 -36.66 3.13 59.04
C LEU A 574 -35.46 3.66 58.27
N VAL A 575 -34.38 4.07 58.93
CA VAL A 575 -33.11 4.48 58.33
C VAL A 575 -32.37 3.28 57.76
N CYS A 576 -32.37 2.12 58.43
CA CYS A 576 -31.81 0.86 57.90
C CYS A 576 -32.66 0.29 56.77
N VAL A 577 -33.99 0.40 56.81
CA VAL A 577 -34.89 0.04 55.70
C VAL A 577 -34.78 1.07 54.58
N PHE A 578 -34.51 2.35 54.85
CA PHE A 578 -34.23 3.37 53.85
C PHE A 578 -32.84 3.20 53.24
N PHE A 579 -31.82 2.80 54.01
CA PHE A 579 -30.50 2.43 53.52
C PHE A 579 -30.49 1.04 52.86
N TYR A 580 -31.40 0.13 53.22
CA TYR A 580 -31.61 -1.15 52.54
C TYR A 580 -32.40 -0.95 51.26
N GLN A 581 -33.44 -0.11 51.25
CA GLN A 581 -34.15 0.32 50.04
C GLN A 581 -33.27 1.20 49.16
N LEU A 582 -32.35 2.00 49.72
CA LEU A 582 -31.29 2.65 48.95
C LEU A 582 -30.22 1.66 48.50
N ASN A 583 -29.86 0.61 49.25
CA ASN A 583 -28.91 -0.39 48.74
C ASN A 583 -29.55 -1.33 47.70
N VAL A 584 -30.85 -1.62 47.79
CA VAL A 584 -31.61 -2.47 46.86
C VAL A 584 -32.06 -1.65 45.65
N LYS A 585 -32.57 -0.42 45.82
CA LYS A 585 -32.77 0.49 44.69
C LYS A 585 -31.46 0.98 44.09
N SER A 586 -30.37 1.17 44.83
CA SER A 586 -29.05 1.38 44.20
C SER A 586 -28.57 0.12 43.51
N ARG A 587 -28.80 -1.09 44.02
CA ARG A 587 -28.52 -2.33 43.27
C ARG A 587 -29.40 -2.52 42.01
N CYS A 588 -30.51 -1.79 41.89
CA CYS A 588 -31.36 -1.75 40.68
C CYS A 588 -31.34 -0.42 39.90
N LEU A 589 -30.58 0.61 40.34
CA LEU A 589 -30.41 1.92 39.67
C LEU A 589 -28.94 2.20 39.32
N PHE A 590 -27.98 1.60 40.03
CA PHE A 590 -26.58 1.49 39.62
C PHE A 590 -26.30 0.23 38.78
N SER A 591 -27.34 -0.50 38.35
CA SER A 591 -27.21 -1.59 37.36
C SER A 591 -27.20 -1.09 35.91
N CYS A 592 -27.22 0.23 35.67
CA CYS A 592 -27.23 0.84 34.33
C CYS A 592 -26.21 1.98 34.12
N LEU A 593 -25.20 2.11 35.00
CA LEU A 593 -24.00 2.88 34.73
C LEU A 593 -22.78 1.98 35.00
N PRO A 594 -21.85 1.80 34.05
CA PRO A 594 -20.66 0.99 34.27
C PRO A 594 -19.83 1.58 35.42
N PRO A 595 -19.14 0.76 36.22
CA PRO A 595 -18.29 1.26 37.29
C PRO A 595 -17.23 2.19 36.70
N GLN A 596 -17.23 3.45 37.12
CA GLN A 596 -16.26 4.42 36.67
C GLN A 596 -14.87 3.99 37.17
N LYS A 597 -14.08 3.39 36.27
CA LYS A 597 -12.72 2.95 36.59
C LYS A 597 -11.94 4.15 37.12
N SER A 598 -11.34 4.00 38.30
CA SER A 598 -10.48 5.05 38.86
C SER A 598 -9.36 5.33 37.87
N GLN A 599 -9.09 6.61 37.64
CA GLN A 599 -8.11 7.11 36.67
C GLN A 599 -6.70 6.64 37.03
N GLN A 600 -6.34 5.45 36.59
CA GLN A 600 -4.99 4.92 36.67
C GLN A 600 -4.15 5.62 35.60
N ASP A 601 -3.04 6.21 36.04
CA ASP A 601 -2.10 6.84 35.14
C ASP A 601 -1.53 5.81 34.15
N LEU A 602 -1.32 6.23 32.90
CA LEU A 602 -0.89 5.35 31.82
C LEU A 602 0.43 4.66 32.15
N GLU A 603 1.36 5.44 32.73
CA GLU A 603 2.64 4.98 33.26
C GLU A 603 2.48 3.88 34.33
N THR A 604 1.49 4.02 35.22
CA THR A 604 1.23 3.05 36.30
C THR A 604 0.60 1.77 35.74
N LEU A 605 -0.27 1.89 34.74
CA LEU A 605 -0.96 0.75 34.15
C LEU A 605 -0.05 -0.09 33.24
N LEU A 606 0.67 0.55 32.31
CA LEU A 606 1.47 -0.15 31.31
C LEU A 606 2.95 -0.30 31.67
N GLY A 607 3.52 0.55 32.53
CA GLY A 607 4.95 0.55 32.89
C GLY A 607 5.48 -0.74 33.55
N HIS A 608 4.62 -1.73 33.79
CA HIS A 608 5.00 -3.09 34.18
C HIS A 608 5.43 -3.98 32.99
N GLY A 609 5.43 -3.48 31.74
CA GLY A 609 5.93 -4.22 30.57
C GLY A 609 5.04 -5.39 30.10
N ARG A 610 3.78 -5.43 30.54
CA ARG A 610 2.89 -6.61 30.44
C ARG A 610 1.46 -6.28 30.01
N GLY A 611 1.27 -5.20 29.26
CA GLY A 611 -0.03 -4.87 28.66
C GLY A 611 -0.19 -5.45 27.26
N ILE A 612 -1.44 -5.59 26.82
CA ILE A 612 -1.80 -5.79 25.40
C ILE A 612 -2.26 -4.45 24.83
N VAL A 613 -1.76 -4.07 23.67
CA VAL A 613 -1.97 -2.74 23.06
C VAL A 613 -2.69 -2.88 21.71
N PHE A 614 -3.78 -2.15 21.57
CA PHE A 614 -4.50 -1.90 20.31
C PHE A 614 -4.52 -0.40 20.00
N ILE A 615 -4.55 -0.03 18.72
CA ILE A 615 -4.53 1.37 18.27
C ILE A 615 -5.55 1.60 17.14
N GLU A 616 -6.34 2.67 17.27
CA GLU A 616 -7.20 3.23 16.23
C GLU A 616 -6.71 4.66 15.90
N THR A 617 -6.07 4.81 14.73
CA THR A 617 -5.47 6.08 14.27
C THR A 617 -6.42 6.98 13.50
N SER A 618 -7.65 6.53 13.21
CA SER A 618 -8.70 7.38 12.62
C SER A 618 -9.51 8.10 13.69
N GLU A 619 -10.32 9.08 13.26
CA GLU A 619 -11.30 9.78 14.12
C GLU A 619 -12.51 8.90 14.52
N ARG A 620 -12.46 7.58 14.26
CA ARG A 620 -13.58 6.66 14.51
C ARG A 620 -13.75 6.41 16.01
N MET A 621 -14.95 6.68 16.50
CA MET A 621 -15.33 6.47 17.90
C MET A 621 -16.14 5.18 18.16
N GLU A 622 -16.65 4.53 17.11
CA GLU A 622 -17.34 3.24 17.19
C GLU A 622 -16.43 2.10 16.70
N PRO A 623 -15.92 1.25 17.61
CA PRO A 623 -15.25 0.00 17.24
C PRO A 623 -16.21 -0.90 16.45
N THR A 624 -15.79 -1.44 15.31
CA THR A 624 -16.61 -2.40 14.55
C THR A 624 -16.80 -3.70 15.34
N PRO A 625 -17.72 -4.60 14.94
CA PRO A 625 -17.83 -5.92 15.57
C PRO A 625 -16.52 -6.74 15.51
N LEU A 626 -15.71 -6.59 14.46
CA LEU A 626 -14.40 -7.25 14.36
C LEU A 626 -13.39 -6.64 15.36
N VAL A 627 -13.29 -5.31 15.42
CA VAL A 627 -12.41 -4.60 16.37
C VAL A 627 -12.80 -4.91 17.81
N SER A 628 -14.10 -4.90 18.10
CA SER A 628 -14.64 -5.29 19.41
C SER A 628 -14.29 -6.74 19.76
N CYS A 629 -14.34 -7.63 18.77
CA CYS A 629 -13.95 -9.02 18.97
C CYS A 629 -12.46 -9.20 19.27
N ALA A 630 -11.59 -8.50 18.55
CA ALA A 630 -10.14 -8.51 18.79
C ALA A 630 -9.83 -8.11 20.24
N VAL A 631 -10.32 -6.95 20.68
CA VAL A 631 -10.11 -6.43 22.04
C VAL A 631 -10.73 -7.34 23.11
N GLU A 632 -11.98 -7.80 22.94
CA GLU A 632 -12.62 -8.72 23.90
C GLU A 632 -11.88 -10.05 23.99
N SER A 633 -11.44 -10.61 22.86
CA SER A 633 -10.73 -11.89 22.83
C SER A 633 -9.39 -11.79 23.56
N ALA A 634 -8.64 -10.70 23.37
CA ALA A 634 -7.41 -10.44 24.12
C ALA A 634 -7.71 -10.29 25.62
N ALA A 635 -8.71 -9.48 25.99
CA ALA A 635 -9.10 -9.29 27.39
C ALA A 635 -9.49 -10.60 28.10
N LYS A 636 -10.14 -11.51 27.38
CA LYS A 636 -10.52 -12.85 27.84
C LYS A 636 -9.32 -13.80 27.99
N ILE A 637 -8.33 -13.72 27.09
CA ILE A 637 -7.12 -14.55 27.12
C ILE A 637 -6.11 -14.06 28.18
N TYR A 638 -6.06 -12.76 28.44
CA TYR A 638 -5.13 -12.13 29.40
C TYR A 638 -5.86 -11.44 30.57
N PRO A 639 -6.66 -12.16 31.39
CA PRO A 639 -7.52 -11.55 32.42
C PRO A 639 -6.76 -10.83 33.54
N GLY A 640 -5.47 -11.15 33.73
CA GLY A 640 -4.58 -10.50 34.70
C GLY A 640 -3.68 -9.40 34.12
N GLN A 641 -3.86 -9.03 32.85
CA GLN A 641 -3.09 -7.98 32.18
C GLN A 641 -4.02 -6.86 31.68
N PRO A 642 -3.57 -5.60 31.67
CA PRO A 642 -4.33 -4.51 31.07
C PRO A 642 -4.33 -4.61 29.54
N VAL A 643 -5.50 -4.49 28.94
CA VAL A 643 -5.69 -4.31 27.50
C VAL A 643 -5.95 -2.83 27.25
N ALA A 644 -4.94 -2.12 26.77
CA ALA A 644 -5.02 -0.70 26.42
C ALA A 644 -5.43 -0.54 24.96
N PHE A 645 -6.52 0.20 24.72
CA PHE A 645 -6.97 0.58 23.38
C PHE A 645 -6.83 2.10 23.23
N PHE A 646 -5.83 2.52 22.47
CA PHE A 646 -5.60 3.92 22.13
C PHE A 646 -6.46 4.31 20.93
N MET A 647 -7.21 5.42 21.02
CA MET A 647 -8.04 5.91 19.92
C MET A 647 -7.77 7.40 19.69
N LYS A 648 -7.56 7.81 18.44
CA LYS A 648 -7.30 9.21 18.09
C LYS A 648 -8.54 10.11 18.26
N GLY A 649 -9.73 9.58 17.99
CA GLY A 649 -11.00 10.31 18.19
C GLY A 649 -11.35 10.60 19.66
N LEU A 650 -10.61 10.06 20.64
CA LEU A 650 -10.81 10.37 22.06
C LEU A 650 -10.06 11.66 22.43
N TYR A 651 -10.80 12.70 22.81
CA TYR A 651 -10.26 14.00 23.21
C TYR A 651 -10.06 14.16 24.74
N ASP A 652 -10.71 13.31 25.55
CA ASP A 652 -10.50 13.21 26.99
C ASP A 652 -10.72 11.75 27.43
N THR A 653 -9.96 11.33 28.43
CA THR A 653 -9.89 9.99 29.02
C THR A 653 -11.20 9.42 29.57
N THR A 654 -12.25 10.24 29.77
CA THR A 654 -13.43 9.80 30.57
C THR A 654 -14.81 10.23 30.07
N ARG A 655 -14.97 10.96 28.96
CA ARG A 655 -16.30 11.47 28.55
C ARG A 655 -16.61 11.36 27.06
N LEU A 656 -17.51 10.43 26.76
CA LEU A 656 -18.33 10.42 25.55
C LEU A 656 -19.16 11.72 25.46
N PRO A 657 -19.41 12.25 24.24
CA PRO A 657 -20.42 13.28 24.04
C PRO A 657 -21.79 12.78 24.53
N SER A 658 -22.48 13.59 25.32
CA SER A 658 -23.70 13.19 26.07
C SER A 658 -24.88 12.67 25.22
N ASN A 659 -24.79 12.81 23.89
CA ASN A 659 -25.83 12.49 22.92
C ASN A 659 -25.47 11.34 21.97
N ALA A 660 -24.30 10.71 22.12
CA ALA A 660 -23.83 9.64 21.23
C ALA A 660 -23.71 8.30 21.98
N THR A 661 -24.55 7.33 21.62
CA THR A 661 -24.38 5.93 22.04
C THR A 661 -23.51 5.20 21.04
N TYR A 662 -22.32 4.77 21.48
CA TYR A 662 -21.40 3.91 20.72
C TYR A 662 -21.44 2.49 21.32
N PRO A 663 -22.20 1.54 20.73
CA PRO A 663 -22.39 0.20 21.30
C PRO A 663 -21.08 -0.57 21.51
N GLY A 664 -20.18 -0.59 20.53
CA GLY A 664 -18.88 -1.27 20.64
C GLY A 664 -18.02 -0.68 21.75
N PHE A 665 -17.93 0.65 21.83
CA PHE A 665 -17.20 1.33 22.90
C PHE A 665 -17.79 1.03 24.28
N SER A 666 -19.13 1.04 24.39
CA SER A 666 -19.85 0.78 25.64
C SER A 666 -19.65 -0.65 26.14
N LEU A 667 -19.69 -1.62 25.22
CA LEU A 667 -19.47 -3.04 25.50
C LEU A 667 -18.05 -3.31 26.00
N LEU A 668 -17.06 -2.76 25.31
CA LEU A 668 -15.64 -2.89 25.68
C LEU A 668 -15.33 -2.19 27.01
N SER A 669 -15.90 -1.01 27.26
CA SER A 669 -15.74 -0.27 28.51
C SER A 669 -16.25 -1.04 29.74
N ALA A 670 -17.21 -1.95 29.54
CA ALA A 670 -17.75 -2.84 30.56
C ALA A 670 -16.94 -4.14 30.76
N ILE A 671 -15.73 -4.25 30.19
CA ILE A 671 -14.79 -5.36 30.43
C ILE A 671 -13.71 -4.87 31.41
N ASP A 672 -13.53 -5.55 32.54
CA ASP A 672 -12.78 -5.05 33.70
C ASP A 672 -11.32 -4.70 33.40
N ASN A 673 -10.65 -5.44 32.52
CA ASN A 673 -9.26 -5.21 32.12
C ASN A 673 -9.07 -4.45 30.78
N VAL A 674 -10.13 -3.91 30.16
CA VAL A 674 -10.03 -3.07 28.94
C VAL A 674 -10.02 -1.58 29.31
N PHE A 675 -9.04 -0.83 28.85
CA PHE A 675 -8.83 0.59 29.17
C PHE A 675 -8.68 1.41 27.89
N PHE A 676 -9.42 2.51 27.80
CA PHE A 676 -9.36 3.42 26.65
C PHE A 676 -8.46 4.61 26.94
N PHE A 677 -7.63 4.98 25.96
CA PHE A 677 -6.72 6.12 26.07
C PHE A 677 -6.80 7.02 24.83
N PRO A 678 -6.70 8.35 24.98
CA PRO A 678 -6.56 9.27 23.86
C PRO A 678 -5.19 9.07 23.18
N LEU A 679 -5.18 8.93 21.86
CA LEU A 679 -3.94 8.83 21.08
C LEU A 679 -3.41 10.22 20.70
N ASP A 680 -2.76 10.89 21.65
CA ASP A 680 -1.93 12.07 21.35
C ASP A 680 -0.59 11.63 20.77
N MET A 681 -0.51 11.55 19.44
CA MET A 681 0.71 11.19 18.72
C MET A 681 1.88 12.15 19.00
N LYS A 682 1.61 13.44 19.23
CA LYS A 682 2.68 14.41 19.49
C LYS A 682 3.36 14.09 20.82
N ARG A 683 2.57 13.92 21.87
CA ARG A 683 3.06 13.52 23.21
C ARG A 683 3.64 12.11 23.21
N LEU A 684 3.07 11.19 22.44
CA LEU A 684 3.58 9.82 22.32
C LEU A 684 4.99 9.78 21.72
N PHE A 685 5.30 10.64 20.75
CA PHE A 685 6.62 10.65 20.11
C PHE A 685 7.68 11.45 20.86
N GLU A 686 7.33 12.23 21.89
CA GLU A 686 8.31 12.90 22.77
C GLU A 686 9.36 11.91 23.29
N ASP A 687 10.62 12.35 23.34
CA ASP A 687 11.79 11.52 23.68
C ASP A 687 12.02 10.27 22.79
N THR A 688 11.52 10.28 21.55
CA THR A 688 11.81 9.26 20.52
C THR A 688 12.30 9.91 19.21
N PRO A 689 13.00 9.18 18.32
CA PRO A 689 13.42 9.70 17.01
C PRO A 689 12.24 10.24 16.18
N LEU A 690 11.07 9.60 16.33
CA LEU A 690 9.85 9.87 15.57
C LEU A 690 9.31 11.30 15.76
N LEU A 691 9.60 12.00 16.87
CA LEU A 691 9.11 13.38 17.07
C LEU A 691 9.63 14.31 15.97
N SER A 692 10.90 14.13 15.58
CA SER A 692 11.53 14.96 14.57
C SER A 692 10.88 14.76 13.20
N TRP A 693 10.43 13.55 12.90
CA TRP A 693 9.69 13.23 11.67
C TRP A 693 8.26 13.79 11.75
N TYR A 694 7.53 13.47 12.82
CA TYR A 694 6.14 13.86 13.02
C TYR A 694 5.90 15.38 13.03
N THR A 695 6.88 16.17 13.48
CA THR A 695 6.81 17.64 13.46
C THR A 695 7.14 18.26 12.10
N ARG A 696 7.77 17.51 11.18
CA ARG A 696 8.09 17.95 9.81
C ARG A 696 7.08 17.48 8.77
N ILE A 697 6.39 16.37 9.02
CA ILE A 697 5.49 15.73 8.05
C ILE A 697 4.14 16.45 7.94
N ASN A 698 3.58 16.56 6.73
CA ASN A 698 2.24 17.11 6.52
C ASN A 698 1.22 15.97 6.32
N ALA A 699 0.66 15.48 7.42
CA ALA A 699 -0.33 14.40 7.47
C ALA A 699 -1.50 14.51 6.46
N SER A 700 -1.83 15.71 5.98
CA SER A 700 -2.94 15.93 5.02
C SER A 700 -2.62 15.53 3.57
N VAL A 701 -1.34 15.38 3.20
CA VAL A 701 -0.93 14.97 1.84
C VAL A 701 -0.38 13.54 1.78
N GLU A 702 -0.21 12.89 2.93
CA GLU A 702 0.39 11.56 3.05
C GLU A 702 -0.58 10.43 2.64
N SER A 703 -0.34 9.82 1.48
CA SER A 703 -1.21 8.79 0.88
C SER A 703 -1.55 7.59 1.78
N ASN A 704 -0.62 7.17 2.64
CA ASN A 704 -0.79 6.04 3.57
C ASN A 704 -0.82 6.49 5.05
N TRP A 705 -1.14 7.76 5.35
CA TRP A 705 -1.04 8.35 6.69
C TRP A 705 -1.59 7.47 7.82
N LEU A 706 -2.79 6.90 7.64
CA LEU A 706 -3.47 6.09 8.64
C LEU A 706 -2.63 4.88 9.08
N HIS A 707 -1.96 4.23 8.12
CA HIS A 707 -1.10 3.06 8.34
C HIS A 707 0.25 3.49 8.92
N VAL A 708 0.92 4.45 8.28
CA VAL A 708 2.25 4.93 8.67
C VAL A 708 2.25 5.55 10.09
N SER A 709 1.20 6.29 10.45
CA SER A 709 1.04 6.83 11.81
C SER A 709 0.70 5.73 12.83
N SER A 710 0.06 4.64 12.42
CA SER A 710 -0.17 3.46 13.27
C SER A 710 1.11 2.65 13.47
N ASP A 711 1.94 2.52 12.43
CA ASP A 711 3.25 1.87 12.48
C ASP A 711 4.22 2.65 13.40
N ALA A 712 4.24 3.98 13.30
CA ALA A 712 4.97 4.84 14.23
C ALA A 712 4.45 4.70 15.67
N SER A 713 3.12 4.74 15.85
CA SER A 713 2.50 4.70 17.18
C SER A 713 2.75 3.38 17.91
N ARG A 714 2.66 2.23 17.22
CA ARG A 714 2.92 0.92 17.85
C ARG A 714 4.39 0.74 18.26
N LEU A 715 5.33 1.24 17.46
CA LEU A 715 6.76 1.26 17.83
C LEU A 715 6.98 2.09 19.09
N ALA A 716 6.46 3.32 19.13
CA ALA A 716 6.63 4.23 20.26
C ALA A 716 5.98 3.71 21.55
N ILE A 717 4.76 3.16 21.48
CA ILE A 717 4.06 2.63 22.66
C ILE A 717 4.80 1.43 23.24
N ILE A 718 5.18 0.44 22.40
CA ILE A 718 5.89 -0.75 22.91
C ILE A 718 7.32 -0.40 23.33
N TRP A 719 7.99 0.56 22.71
CA TRP A 719 9.29 1.03 23.20
C TRP A 719 9.18 1.76 24.54
N LYS A 720 8.17 2.62 24.76
CA LYS A 720 7.99 3.32 26.05
C LYS A 720 7.55 2.38 27.17
N TYR A 721 6.55 1.53 26.91
CA TYR A 721 5.81 0.81 27.95
C TYR A 721 6.01 -0.71 27.94
N GLY A 722 6.62 -1.27 26.89
CA GLY A 722 6.71 -2.71 26.67
C GLY A 722 5.35 -3.37 26.45
N GLY A 723 5.33 -4.70 26.55
CA GLY A 723 4.15 -5.52 26.35
C GLY A 723 4.01 -6.01 24.91
N ILE A 724 2.77 -6.26 24.48
CA ILE A 724 2.46 -6.88 23.18
C ILE A 724 1.51 -5.96 22.39
N TYR A 725 1.90 -5.59 21.18
CA TYR A 725 1.01 -4.94 20.22
C TYR A 725 0.26 -5.99 19.39
N MET A 726 -1.02 -5.72 19.11
CA MET A 726 -1.85 -6.48 18.16
C MET A 726 -2.68 -5.54 17.28
N ASP A 727 -2.74 -5.83 15.98
CA ASP A 727 -3.69 -5.20 15.06
C ASP A 727 -5.14 -5.51 15.47
N THR A 728 -6.07 -4.61 15.13
CA THR A 728 -7.48 -4.68 15.54
C THR A 728 -8.32 -5.71 14.78
N ASP A 729 -7.69 -6.53 13.92
CA ASP A 729 -8.25 -7.71 13.24
C ASP A 729 -7.60 -9.03 13.69
N VAL A 730 -6.92 -9.03 14.85
CA VAL A 730 -6.32 -10.21 15.49
C VAL A 730 -7.23 -10.78 16.57
N ILE A 731 -7.75 -12.00 16.37
CA ILE A 731 -8.55 -12.72 17.36
C ILE A 731 -7.65 -13.61 18.23
N SER A 732 -7.52 -13.28 19.52
CA SER A 732 -6.70 -14.03 20.48
C SER A 732 -7.36 -15.35 20.89
N ILE A 733 -6.60 -16.45 20.82
CA ILE A 733 -7.10 -17.80 21.14
C ILE A 733 -6.31 -18.54 22.22
N ARG A 734 -5.03 -18.20 22.47
CA ARG A 734 -4.16 -18.71 23.54
C ARG A 734 -3.14 -17.63 23.97
N PRO A 735 -2.62 -17.67 25.21
CA PRO A 735 -1.61 -16.72 25.65
C PRO A 735 -0.26 -16.97 24.97
N ILE A 736 0.38 -15.88 24.55
CA ILE A 736 1.75 -15.85 24.01
C ILE A 736 2.74 -16.07 25.16
N ARG A 737 3.83 -16.78 24.89
CA ARG A 737 4.83 -17.17 25.91
C ARG A 737 6.16 -16.41 25.84
N GLU A 738 6.42 -15.69 24.76
CA GLU A 738 7.67 -14.96 24.54
C GLU A 738 7.50 -13.48 24.91
N GLU A 739 8.53 -12.88 25.51
CA GLU A 739 8.51 -11.46 25.91
C GLU A 739 9.07 -10.54 24.81
N ASN A 740 10.22 -10.89 24.22
CA ASN A 740 10.82 -10.19 23.08
C ASN A 740 10.64 -11.04 21.82
N PHE A 741 9.70 -10.67 20.96
CA PHE A 741 9.40 -11.42 19.75
C PHE A 741 8.87 -10.59 18.58
N LEU A 742 9.10 -11.12 17.39
CA LEU A 742 8.46 -10.70 16.14
C LEU A 742 7.67 -11.87 15.54
N ALA A 743 6.50 -11.61 14.96
CA ALA A 743 5.73 -12.62 14.24
C ALA A 743 6.08 -12.63 12.75
N ALA A 744 6.46 -13.79 12.21
CA ALA A 744 6.69 -13.95 10.78
C ALA A 744 5.38 -13.99 10.00
N GLN A 745 5.26 -13.23 8.92
CA GLN A 745 4.18 -13.40 7.94
C GLN A 745 4.48 -14.55 6.95
N SER A 746 5.76 -14.78 6.69
CA SER A 746 6.29 -15.87 5.87
C SER A 746 7.78 -16.08 6.15
N SER A 747 8.41 -17.09 5.56
CA SER A 747 9.84 -17.35 5.78
C SER A 747 10.69 -16.12 5.45
N ARG A 748 11.54 -15.70 6.39
CA ARG A 748 12.44 -14.52 6.28
C ARG A 748 11.74 -13.15 6.14
N TYR A 749 10.43 -13.06 6.42
CA TYR A 749 9.66 -11.81 6.42
C TYR A 749 8.89 -11.65 7.74
N SER A 750 9.18 -10.56 8.45
CA SER A 750 8.44 -10.18 9.65
C SER A 750 7.19 -9.38 9.28
N SER A 751 6.10 -9.65 9.99
CA SER A 751 5.01 -8.70 10.11
C SER A 751 5.37 -7.59 11.11
N ASN A 752 4.55 -6.54 11.16
CA ASN A 752 4.48 -5.59 12.27
C ASN A 752 3.08 -5.53 12.94
N GLY A 753 2.18 -6.45 12.56
CA GLY A 753 0.81 -6.52 13.07
C GLY A 753 0.67 -7.25 14.41
N VAL A 754 1.65 -8.10 14.77
CA VAL A 754 1.80 -8.63 16.14
C VAL A 754 3.29 -8.72 16.48
N PHE A 755 3.67 -8.09 17.59
CA PHE A 755 5.02 -8.19 18.16
C PHE A 755 4.99 -7.80 19.64
N GLY A 756 6.01 -8.19 20.39
CA GLY A 756 6.15 -7.81 21.80
C GLY A 756 7.60 -7.59 22.19
N PHE A 757 7.84 -6.65 23.10
CA PHE A 757 9.16 -6.37 23.66
C PHE A 757 9.04 -5.86 25.09
N LEU A 758 10.15 -6.00 25.84
CA LEU A 758 10.35 -5.27 27.09
C LEU A 758 10.48 -3.75 26.83
N PRO A 759 10.17 -2.89 27.82
CA PRO A 759 10.36 -1.45 27.71
C PRO A 759 11.82 -1.09 27.34
N HIS A 760 11.96 -0.04 26.53
CA HIS A 760 13.20 0.51 26.01
C HIS A 760 14.12 -0.46 25.24
N HIS A 761 13.58 -1.56 24.69
CA HIS A 761 14.38 -2.53 23.95
C HIS A 761 15.10 -1.90 22.73
N PRO A 762 16.44 -2.04 22.57
CA PRO A 762 17.20 -1.29 21.56
C PRO A 762 16.77 -1.55 20.12
N PHE A 763 16.32 -2.77 19.80
CA PHE A 763 15.75 -3.09 18.47
C PHE A 763 14.65 -2.11 18.06
N LEU A 764 13.74 -1.74 18.97
CA LEU A 764 12.66 -0.79 18.65
C LEU A 764 13.17 0.64 18.54
N TRP A 765 14.26 1.01 19.23
CA TRP A 765 14.91 2.31 19.05
C TRP A 765 15.53 2.41 17.65
N GLU A 766 16.33 1.43 17.27
CA GLU A 766 16.93 1.38 15.93
C GLU A 766 15.86 1.29 14.83
N CYS A 767 14.75 0.57 15.06
CA CYS A 767 13.59 0.63 14.18
C CYS A 767 13.03 2.05 14.04
N MET A 768 12.96 2.85 15.13
CA MET A 768 12.47 4.23 15.06
C MET A 768 13.48 5.19 14.40
N GLU A 769 14.78 5.00 14.60
CA GLU A 769 15.80 5.78 13.87
C GLU A 769 15.74 5.47 12.37
N ASN A 770 15.74 4.19 12.02
CA ASN A 770 15.65 3.74 10.65
C ASN A 770 14.29 4.05 9.99
N PHE A 771 13.20 4.14 10.76
CA PHE A 771 11.92 4.70 10.31
C PHE A 771 12.12 6.15 9.84
N VAL A 772 12.75 7.00 10.64
CA VAL A 772 12.92 8.42 10.29
C VAL A 772 13.88 8.60 9.10
N GLU A 773 14.97 7.84 9.09
CA GLU A 773 16.00 7.88 8.04
C GLU A 773 15.48 7.37 6.69
N HIS A 774 14.83 6.20 6.67
CA HIS A 774 14.32 5.56 5.45
C HIS A 774 12.81 5.83 5.28
N TYR A 775 12.38 7.05 5.59
CA TYR A 775 10.97 7.42 5.51
C TYR A 775 10.50 7.50 4.06
N ASN A 776 9.61 6.57 3.71
CA ASN A 776 8.86 6.60 2.46
C ASN A 776 7.41 6.18 2.79
N SER A 777 6.50 7.15 2.77
CA SER A 777 5.05 6.98 2.96
C SER A 777 4.32 6.49 1.72
N GLU A 778 5.01 6.55 0.59
CA GLU A 778 4.54 6.22 -0.74
C GLU A 778 4.40 4.70 -0.95
N ILE A 779 5.10 3.90 -0.14
CA ILE A 779 5.04 2.43 -0.07
C ILE A 779 4.34 2.03 1.24
N TRP A 780 3.12 1.48 1.13
CA TRP A 780 2.25 1.12 2.26
C TRP A 780 2.95 0.34 3.40
N GLY A 781 3.75 -0.67 3.04
CA GLY A 781 4.40 -1.56 3.99
C GLY A 781 5.83 -1.17 4.39
N ASN A 782 6.38 -0.07 3.86
CA ASN A 782 7.78 0.29 4.09
C ASN A 782 8.05 0.51 5.58
N GLN A 783 7.19 1.28 6.25
CA GLN A 783 7.36 1.63 7.66
C GLN A 783 6.79 0.61 8.64
N GLY A 784 6.16 -0.43 8.12
CA GLY A 784 5.58 -1.51 8.89
C GLY A 784 6.32 -2.85 8.71
N PRO A 785 5.77 -3.84 7.98
CA PRO A 785 6.42 -5.14 7.79
C PRO A 785 7.80 -5.04 7.12
N GLY A 786 8.00 -4.06 6.23
CA GLY A 786 9.28 -3.78 5.58
C GLY A 786 10.36 -3.37 6.58
N LEU A 787 10.04 -2.42 7.47
CA LEU A 787 10.90 -1.97 8.57
C LEU A 787 11.27 -3.12 9.50
N MET A 788 10.28 -3.86 10.00
CA MET A 788 10.55 -5.01 10.88
C MET A 788 11.42 -6.05 10.18
N THR A 789 11.19 -6.31 8.89
CA THR A 789 11.99 -7.27 8.11
C THR A 789 13.43 -6.81 7.88
N ARG A 790 13.66 -5.55 7.50
CA ARG A 790 15.03 -5.05 7.24
C ARG A 790 15.85 -4.96 8.53
N MET A 791 15.26 -4.45 9.61
CA MET A 791 15.93 -4.40 10.92
C MET A 791 16.21 -5.79 11.47
N LEU A 792 15.28 -6.73 11.32
CA LEU A 792 15.50 -8.12 11.71
C LEU A 792 16.66 -8.77 10.93
N ARG A 793 16.86 -8.43 9.64
CA ARG A 793 18.00 -8.93 8.85
C ARG A 793 19.36 -8.37 9.30
N LEU A 794 19.39 -7.15 9.84
CA LEU A 794 20.61 -6.57 10.44
C LEU A 794 20.97 -7.27 11.76
N TRP A 795 19.95 -7.54 12.59
CA TRP A 795 20.12 -8.20 13.89
C TRP A 795 20.36 -9.72 13.79
N CYS A 796 19.79 -10.37 12.76
CA CYS A 796 19.66 -11.82 12.71
C CYS A 796 19.99 -12.41 11.34
N LYS A 797 20.79 -13.48 11.35
CA LYS A 797 21.03 -14.33 10.17
C LYS A 797 19.80 -15.22 9.91
N LEU A 798 18.81 -14.68 9.22
CA LEU A 798 17.56 -15.38 8.91
C LEU A 798 17.78 -16.52 7.90
N GLY A 799 17.61 -17.75 8.37
CA GLY A 799 17.36 -18.93 7.55
C GLY A 799 15.86 -19.17 7.34
N ASP A 800 15.53 -20.26 6.64
CA ASP A 800 14.15 -20.70 6.51
C ASP A 800 13.71 -21.55 7.71
N PHE A 801 12.44 -21.43 8.09
CA PHE A 801 11.85 -22.20 9.16
C PHE A 801 11.93 -23.71 8.90
N GLN A 802 12.15 -24.49 9.96
CA GLN A 802 12.17 -25.95 9.91
C GLN A 802 10.90 -26.47 10.60
N GLU A 803 10.06 -27.15 9.81
CA GLU A 803 8.72 -27.58 10.24
C GLU A 803 7.90 -26.41 10.84
N VAL A 804 7.32 -26.56 12.03
CA VAL A 804 6.61 -25.50 12.77
C VAL A 804 7.44 -24.90 13.90
N SER A 805 8.76 -25.01 13.83
CA SER A 805 9.68 -24.51 14.85
C SER A 805 9.87 -23.00 14.74
N ASP A 806 9.83 -22.29 15.87
CA ASP A 806 10.18 -20.87 15.93
C ASP A 806 11.71 -20.67 15.85
N LEU A 807 12.15 -19.59 15.22
CA LEU A 807 13.57 -19.22 15.16
C LEU A 807 13.95 -18.35 16.36
N ARG A 808 15.19 -18.46 16.83
CA ARG A 808 15.72 -17.65 17.93
C ARG A 808 17.06 -17.04 17.55
N CYS A 809 17.25 -15.78 17.91
CA CYS A 809 18.41 -14.98 17.56
C CYS A 809 18.68 -13.98 18.69
N LEU A 810 19.91 -13.98 19.24
CA LEU A 810 20.25 -13.13 20.39
C LEU A 810 19.22 -13.32 21.53
N ASN A 811 18.54 -12.25 21.95
CA ASN A 811 17.45 -12.26 22.93
C ASN A 811 16.06 -12.04 22.27
N LEU A 812 15.91 -12.41 21.00
CA LEU A 812 14.71 -12.24 20.18
C LEU A 812 14.19 -13.59 19.66
N SER A 813 12.90 -13.84 19.86
CA SER A 813 12.18 -14.96 19.25
C SER A 813 11.52 -14.50 17.95
N PHE A 814 11.84 -15.13 16.81
CA PHE A 814 11.15 -14.90 15.54
C PHE A 814 10.18 -16.05 15.28
N LEU A 815 8.90 -15.77 15.51
CA LEU A 815 7.84 -16.76 15.63
C LEU A 815 7.32 -17.22 14.26
N HIS A 816 7.09 -18.52 14.13
CA HIS A 816 6.63 -19.18 12.91
C HIS A 816 5.27 -18.62 12.44
N PRO A 817 4.98 -18.52 11.12
CA PRO A 817 3.70 -18.00 10.64
C PRO A 817 2.46 -18.68 11.24
N GLN A 818 2.54 -19.98 11.54
CA GLN A 818 1.44 -20.71 12.21
C GLN A 818 1.05 -20.15 13.59
N ARG A 819 1.88 -19.31 14.24
CA ARG A 819 1.54 -18.66 15.51
C ARG A 819 0.44 -17.59 15.39
N PHE A 820 0.33 -16.92 14.24
CA PHE A 820 -0.56 -15.75 14.03
C PHE A 820 -1.23 -15.68 12.65
N TYR A 821 -0.59 -16.27 11.65
CA TYR A 821 -0.95 -16.26 10.23
C TYR A 821 -1.09 -17.70 9.66
N PRO A 822 -1.82 -18.62 10.32
CA PRO A 822 -1.95 -20.01 9.83
C PRO A 822 -2.75 -20.12 8.53
N ILE A 823 -3.59 -19.12 8.24
CA ILE A 823 -4.18 -18.87 6.92
C ILE A 823 -3.43 -17.68 6.32
N SER A 824 -2.83 -17.90 5.15
CA SER A 824 -1.99 -16.92 4.48
C SER A 824 -2.81 -15.75 3.91
N TYR A 825 -2.18 -14.60 3.64
CA TYR A 825 -2.90 -13.42 3.14
C TYR A 825 -3.63 -13.62 1.79
N PRO A 826 -3.17 -14.46 0.83
CA PRO A 826 -3.95 -14.77 -0.38
C PRO A 826 -5.24 -15.53 -0.06
N GLU A 827 -5.22 -16.34 0.99
CA GLU A 827 -6.31 -17.21 1.43
C GLU A 827 -7.27 -16.56 2.43
N TRP A 828 -7.17 -15.24 2.67
CA TRP A 828 -7.96 -14.54 3.70
C TRP A 828 -9.48 -14.80 3.62
N ARG A 829 -10.01 -15.09 2.42
CA ARG A 829 -11.42 -15.42 2.18
C ARG A 829 -11.90 -16.66 2.94
N ARG A 830 -10.99 -17.59 3.25
CA ARG A 830 -11.27 -18.79 4.06
C ARG A 830 -11.80 -18.47 5.46
N TYR A 831 -11.49 -17.28 6.00
CA TYR A 831 -12.12 -16.81 7.24
C TYR A 831 -13.62 -16.55 7.09
N TYR A 832 -14.12 -16.25 5.90
CA TYR A 832 -15.54 -15.96 5.61
C TYR A 832 -16.25 -17.09 4.87
N GLU A 833 -15.62 -18.26 4.76
CA GLU A 833 -16.20 -19.52 4.26
C GLU A 833 -16.76 -20.35 5.41
N VAL A 834 -17.65 -21.31 5.11
CA VAL A 834 -18.25 -22.22 6.10
C VAL A 834 -17.15 -22.99 6.84
N TRP A 835 -17.21 -23.06 8.18
CA TRP A 835 -16.18 -23.72 8.99
C TRP A 835 -16.10 -25.21 8.63
N ASP A 836 -14.97 -25.60 8.06
CA ASP A 836 -14.53 -26.99 7.90
C ASP A 836 -13.96 -27.53 9.23
N ARG A 837 -14.45 -28.70 9.65
CA ARG A 837 -14.08 -29.30 10.95
C ARG A 837 -12.64 -29.82 10.99
N ASP A 838 -12.01 -30.03 9.82
CA ASP A 838 -10.64 -30.53 9.73
C ASP A 838 -9.59 -29.42 9.92
N LEU A 839 -10.00 -28.14 9.89
CA LEU A 839 -9.14 -27.00 10.19
C LEU A 839 -8.81 -26.89 11.69
N SER A 840 -7.56 -27.20 12.04
CA SER A 840 -7.03 -27.10 13.40
C SER A 840 -6.01 -25.98 13.55
N PHE A 841 -6.24 -25.10 14.53
CA PHE A 841 -5.32 -24.03 14.92
C PHE A 841 -4.53 -24.42 16.18
N ASN A 842 -3.99 -25.64 16.25
CA ASN A 842 -3.30 -26.13 17.46
C ASN A 842 -2.03 -25.35 17.82
N ASP A 843 -1.35 -24.83 16.81
CA ASP A 843 -0.07 -24.12 16.92
C ASP A 843 -0.19 -22.60 17.15
N SER A 844 -1.39 -22.03 17.02
CA SER A 844 -1.60 -20.57 16.96
C SER A 844 -1.86 -19.93 18.33
N TYR A 845 -1.33 -18.73 18.59
CA TYR A 845 -1.68 -17.92 19.76
C TYR A 845 -2.87 -17.01 19.46
N ALA A 846 -2.92 -16.45 18.25
CA ALA A 846 -4.04 -15.68 17.75
C ALA A 846 -4.20 -15.93 16.25
N LEU A 847 -5.24 -15.36 15.64
CA LEU A 847 -5.52 -15.44 14.22
C LEU A 847 -5.66 -14.02 13.67
N HIS A 848 -4.79 -13.64 12.75
CA HIS A 848 -4.88 -12.37 12.02
C HIS A 848 -5.79 -12.57 10.79
N LEU A 849 -6.87 -11.79 10.71
CA LEU A 849 -7.92 -11.99 9.70
C LEU A 849 -7.67 -11.24 8.38
N TRP A 850 -6.57 -10.48 8.29
CA TRP A 850 -6.15 -9.76 7.08
C TRP A 850 -7.23 -8.79 6.58
N ASN A 851 -7.88 -8.06 7.49
CA ASN A 851 -9.02 -7.21 7.19
C ASN A 851 -8.67 -6.05 6.22
N TYR A 852 -7.39 -5.66 6.12
CA TYR A 852 -6.94 -4.76 5.05
C TYR A 852 -7.22 -5.31 3.63
N MET A 853 -7.22 -6.63 3.46
CA MET A 853 -7.44 -7.34 2.20
C MET A 853 -8.92 -7.46 1.83
N ASN A 854 -9.80 -7.30 2.82
CA ASN A 854 -11.25 -7.41 2.71
C ASN A 854 -11.87 -6.16 2.05
N LYS A 855 -11.45 -5.83 0.83
CA LYS A 855 -12.00 -4.73 0.03
C LYS A 855 -13.45 -5.01 -0.43
N GLU A 856 -13.86 -6.28 -0.39
CA GLU A 856 -15.23 -6.75 -0.65
C GLU A 856 -16.22 -6.39 0.49
N GLY A 857 -15.73 -5.94 1.65
CA GLY A 857 -16.59 -5.53 2.76
C GLY A 857 -17.33 -6.68 3.45
N ARG A 858 -16.80 -7.91 3.39
CA ARG A 858 -17.40 -9.08 4.05
C ARG A 858 -17.47 -8.85 5.56
N THR A 859 -18.62 -9.10 6.16
CA THR A 859 -18.87 -8.94 7.59
C THR A 859 -19.07 -10.28 8.27
N VAL A 860 -18.93 -10.30 9.60
CA VAL A 860 -19.33 -11.47 10.40
C VAL A 860 -20.85 -11.48 10.51
N VAL A 861 -21.49 -12.58 10.14
CA VAL A 861 -22.96 -12.74 10.15
C VAL A 861 -23.32 -13.89 11.08
N ARG A 862 -24.22 -13.66 12.04
CA ARG A 862 -24.71 -14.68 12.96
C ARG A 862 -25.58 -15.72 12.22
N GLY A 863 -25.26 -17.00 12.36
CA GLY A 863 -25.94 -18.11 11.69
C GLY A 863 -25.37 -18.51 10.32
N SER A 864 -24.31 -17.84 9.84
CA SER A 864 -23.60 -18.19 8.60
C SER A 864 -22.81 -19.50 8.69
N ASN A 865 -22.50 -19.95 9.90
CA ASN A 865 -21.56 -21.02 10.22
C ASN A 865 -20.15 -20.82 9.63
N THR A 866 -19.74 -19.58 9.33
CA THR A 866 -18.42 -19.28 8.78
C THR A 866 -17.29 -19.46 9.80
N LEU A 867 -16.05 -19.57 9.33
CA LEU A 867 -14.86 -19.68 10.18
C LEU A 867 -14.79 -18.51 11.18
N VAL A 868 -14.87 -17.27 10.70
CA VAL A 868 -14.84 -16.05 11.52
C VAL A 868 -16.01 -15.97 12.49
N GLU A 869 -17.23 -16.33 12.08
CA GLU A 869 -18.38 -16.30 12.98
C GLU A 869 -18.17 -17.25 14.18
N ASN A 870 -17.71 -18.46 13.91
CA ASN A 870 -17.41 -19.46 14.92
C ASN A 870 -16.25 -19.04 15.84
N LEU A 871 -15.22 -18.39 15.30
CA LEU A 871 -14.16 -17.75 16.09
C LEU A 871 -14.75 -16.68 17.01
N CYS A 872 -15.55 -15.75 16.48
CA CYS A 872 -16.19 -14.69 17.26
C CYS A 872 -17.09 -15.28 18.37
N ARG A 873 -17.97 -16.22 18.02
CA ARG A 873 -18.88 -16.92 18.94
C ARG A 873 -18.14 -17.57 20.11
N LYS A 874 -16.95 -18.11 19.88
CA LYS A 874 -16.14 -18.81 20.89
C LYS A 874 -15.24 -17.86 21.71
N HIS A 875 -14.63 -16.86 21.06
CA HIS A 875 -13.58 -16.03 21.65
C HIS A 875 -14.05 -14.65 22.13
N CYS A 876 -15.08 -14.05 21.52
CA CYS A 876 -15.67 -12.76 21.92
C CYS A 876 -17.21 -12.86 22.11
N PRO A 877 -17.69 -13.63 23.10
CA PRO A 877 -19.11 -13.95 23.24
C PRO A 877 -20.02 -12.74 23.56
N ARG A 878 -19.52 -11.66 24.18
CA ARG A 878 -20.31 -10.42 24.38
C ARG A 878 -20.52 -9.73 23.04
N THR A 879 -19.45 -9.45 22.31
CA THR A 879 -19.46 -8.88 20.95
C THR A 879 -20.36 -9.68 20.01
N TYR A 880 -20.24 -11.01 20.01
CA TYR A 880 -21.07 -11.87 19.18
C TYR A 880 -22.57 -11.80 19.52
N ARG A 881 -22.92 -11.65 20.81
CA ARG A 881 -24.31 -11.53 21.27
C ARG A 881 -24.90 -10.13 21.02
N ASP A 882 -24.11 -9.08 21.18
CA ASP A 882 -24.62 -7.71 21.29
C ASP A 882 -24.38 -6.85 20.04
N LEU A 883 -23.40 -7.18 19.20
CA LEU A 883 -23.00 -6.38 18.03
C LEU A 883 -23.11 -7.12 16.68
N ILE A 884 -22.99 -8.45 16.67
CA ILE A 884 -23.06 -9.26 15.43
C ILE A 884 -24.52 -9.61 15.12
N GLN A 885 -25.05 -9.02 14.05
CA GLN A 885 -26.42 -9.22 13.57
C GLN A 885 -26.58 -10.58 12.88
N GLY A 886 -27.80 -11.14 12.90
CA GLY A 886 -28.19 -12.28 12.06
C GLY A 886 -28.72 -11.81 10.70
N PRO A 887 -28.97 -12.73 9.75
CA PRO A 887 -29.65 -12.38 8.52
C PRO A 887 -31.00 -11.75 8.84
N GLU A 888 -31.29 -10.60 8.24
CA GLU A 888 -32.63 -10.03 8.27
C GLU A 888 -33.58 -11.04 7.62
N ALA A 889 -34.62 -11.43 8.36
CA ALA A 889 -35.67 -12.26 7.79
C ALA A 889 -36.37 -11.43 6.70
N SER A 890 -36.20 -11.85 5.44
CA SER A 890 -36.99 -11.33 4.32
C SER A 890 -38.47 -11.42 4.69
N GLY A 891 -39.18 -10.31 4.52
CA GLY A 891 -40.52 -10.10 5.06
C GLY A 891 -41.56 -11.08 4.50
N THR A 892 -41.68 -12.25 5.12
CA THR A 892 -42.79 -13.18 4.89
C THR A 892 -43.96 -12.74 5.75
N GLY A 893 -44.86 -11.97 5.14
CA GLY A 893 -46.16 -11.64 5.72
C GLY A 893 -46.98 -12.90 5.95
N THR A 894 -46.84 -13.51 7.12
CA THR A 894 -47.64 -14.65 7.55
C THR A 894 -48.95 -14.13 8.16
N LEU A 895 -49.98 -14.07 7.31
CA LEU A 895 -51.37 -14.03 7.75
C LEU A 895 -51.61 -15.20 8.72
N GLY A 896 -52.02 -14.88 9.95
CA GLY A 896 -52.26 -15.90 10.97
C GLY A 896 -53.45 -16.80 10.62
N PRO A 897 -53.40 -18.12 10.90
CA PRO A 897 -54.50 -19.04 10.64
C PRO A 897 -55.59 -18.88 11.70
N GLY A 898 -56.53 -17.99 11.43
CA GLY A 898 -57.78 -17.85 12.20
C GLY A 898 -58.98 -18.44 11.45
N ASN A 899 -59.09 -19.77 11.38
CA ASN A 899 -60.37 -20.54 11.48
C ASN A 899 -60.24 -22.00 11.02
N LYS A 900 -60.61 -22.91 11.94
CA LYS A 900 -60.97 -24.34 11.76
C LYS A 900 -59.86 -25.32 11.38
#